data_AF-A0A060R990-F1
#
_entry.id   AF-A0A060R990-F1
#
_cell.length_a   1.000
_cell.length_b   1.000
_cell.length_c   1.000
_cell.angle_alpha   90.00
_cell.angle_beta   90.00
_cell.angle_gamma   90.00
#
_symmetry.space_group_name_H-M   'P 1'
#
loop_
_entity.id
_entity.type
_entity.pdbx_description
1 polymer ?
#
loop_
_entity_poly.entity_id
_entity_poly.type
_entity_poly.pdbx_seq_one_letter_code
_entity_poly.pdbx_strand_id
1 'polypeptide(L)'
;MKKQISRAEVGGTVTAPTSKSYAQRAIAASLLAGGTTTLNHVALCNDTEAALAVAEILGAKIRNNGTTYTIEGGFAPVHDTINVGESGLAARLFAPIASLGSEQITIKGKGSILSRPMVGIAPTLEKLGVEVATNDDHLPIRVRGKLRGGYVEVDGSLSSQFITGLLMALPVVSGNSVLRVNNLQSIPYIDMTLEMLGKFGIEIDNEEYKIFRIEGKQKYVPTVYDVEGDWSGASCLLVAGAIAGKVTVKNLNPQSRQADRKIMEALAAAGAVIDIRGNDVTISKPEHLRAFEFDATHCPDLFPALVALASACRGESSIVGTNRLTHKESDRATTLAVEFGKMGIAVDISGEDVMLVRGGSAVRGDVEVDSHNDHRIAMATAVAALILPVTITIQRAEAVGKSYPQFWDDLDLLTIKNSTEMKNRSSLEVITSIMDSWQQGGTVTQIEKDIVLEKLRELYCEVLGMGKMVEKVEMIEEEEVGIIEEKEVEIEEKIEKEEEGEEIEDVAMGVIEEEQEDEEQEEDEEQEEDEEQEEEEGQEEEEGQEEDEEQEEDEEQEEDEEQEELEELFGQMIPATQKAQYIRELFLNEEQFFFREAAKLGNMPDLDAALIYISETYRWKPDNKAALDFIELLAQKLS
;
A
#
# COMPACT_ATOMS: atom_id res chain seq x y z
N MET A 1 -14.61 -13.64 2.00
CA MET A 1 -13.77 -13.61 0.79
C MET A 1 -12.31 -13.57 1.21
N LYS A 2 -11.40 -14.22 0.46
CA LYS A 2 -9.95 -14.05 0.59
C LYS A 2 -9.44 -13.34 -0.67
N LYS A 3 -8.49 -12.40 -0.53
CA LYS A 3 -7.78 -11.78 -1.65
C LYS A 3 -6.28 -11.94 -1.42
N GLN A 4 -5.55 -12.37 -2.44
CA GLN A 4 -4.09 -12.45 -2.40
C GLN A 4 -3.51 -11.26 -3.14
N ILE A 5 -2.51 -10.63 -2.54
CA ILE A 5 -1.77 -9.52 -3.15
C ILE A 5 -0.29 -9.86 -3.10
N SER A 6 0.34 -9.85 -4.27
CA SER A 6 1.77 -10.08 -4.44
C SER A 6 2.47 -8.76 -4.79
N ARG A 7 3.80 -8.75 -4.67
CA ARG A 7 4.62 -7.61 -5.09
C ARG A 7 4.30 -7.22 -6.53
N ALA A 8 4.04 -5.93 -6.78
CA ALA A 8 3.81 -5.45 -8.13
C ALA A 8 4.09 -3.95 -8.26
N GLU A 9 4.43 -3.54 -9.49
CA GLU A 9 4.41 -2.12 -9.86
C GLU A 9 3.00 -1.70 -10.26
N VAL A 10 2.68 -0.43 -10.01
CA VAL A 10 1.38 0.15 -10.38
C VAL A 10 1.53 1.29 -11.39
N GLY A 11 0.63 1.33 -12.36
CA GLY A 11 0.63 2.26 -13.46
C GLY A 11 -0.77 2.49 -14.00
N GLY A 12 -1.12 3.74 -14.29
CA GLY A 12 -2.31 4.05 -15.07
C GLY A 12 -3.26 5.02 -14.38
N THR A 13 -4.54 4.90 -14.69
CA THR A 13 -5.54 5.89 -14.30
C THR A 13 -6.86 5.25 -13.90
N VAL A 14 -7.36 5.66 -12.74
CA VAL A 14 -8.65 5.26 -12.18
C VAL A 14 -9.45 6.50 -11.78
N THR A 15 -10.74 6.33 -11.52
CA THR A 15 -11.60 7.41 -11.02
C THR A 15 -11.85 7.17 -9.54
N ALA A 16 -11.72 8.21 -8.72
CA ALA A 16 -12.01 8.09 -7.29
C ALA A 16 -13.44 7.57 -7.06
N PRO A 17 -13.66 6.74 -6.02
CA PRO A 17 -15.01 6.35 -5.63
C PRO A 17 -15.80 7.60 -5.23
N THR A 18 -17.12 7.55 -5.28
CA THR A 18 -17.95 8.71 -4.94
C THR A 18 -17.84 9.08 -3.46
N SER A 19 -17.70 10.38 -3.16
CA SER A 19 -17.80 10.86 -1.79
C SER A 19 -19.20 10.61 -1.23
N LYS A 20 -19.31 9.64 -0.31
CA LYS A 20 -20.59 9.26 0.30
C LYS A 20 -21.27 10.43 1.01
N SER A 21 -20.44 11.31 1.58
CA SER A 21 -20.89 12.49 2.32
C SER A 21 -21.52 13.54 1.39
N TYR A 22 -20.92 13.81 0.23
CA TYR A 22 -21.52 14.69 -0.78
C TYR A 22 -22.71 14.01 -1.47
N ALA A 23 -22.63 12.72 -1.80
CA ALA A 23 -23.71 12.01 -2.48
C ALA A 23 -25.02 12.03 -1.67
N GLN A 24 -25.01 11.64 -0.39
CA GLN A 24 -26.22 11.62 0.44
C GLN A 24 -26.84 13.01 0.60
N ARG A 25 -25.99 14.04 0.72
CA ARG A 25 -26.37 15.45 0.74
C ARG A 25 -27.02 15.89 -0.57
N ALA A 26 -26.38 15.59 -1.70
CA ALA A 26 -26.90 15.92 -3.03
C ALA A 26 -28.22 15.19 -3.32
N ILE A 27 -28.37 13.93 -2.90
CA ILE A 27 -29.62 13.17 -3.01
C ILE A 27 -30.74 13.83 -2.20
N ALA A 28 -30.47 14.19 -0.94
CA ALA A 28 -31.44 14.88 -0.09
C ALA A 28 -31.82 16.26 -0.63
N ALA A 29 -30.85 17.03 -1.14
CA ALA A 29 -31.12 18.32 -1.79
C ALA A 29 -31.93 18.15 -3.09
N SER A 30 -31.63 17.12 -3.88
CA SER A 30 -32.38 16.77 -5.09
C SER A 30 -33.82 16.39 -4.80
N LEU A 31 -34.08 15.65 -3.71
CA LEU A 31 -35.43 15.37 -3.22
C LEU A 31 -36.19 16.66 -2.87
N LEU A 32 -35.52 17.63 -2.25
CA LEU A 32 -36.13 18.89 -1.84
C LEU A 32 -36.29 19.89 -3.01
N ALA A 33 -35.51 19.73 -4.08
CA ALA A 33 -35.62 20.54 -5.29
C ALA A 33 -36.89 20.22 -6.08
N GLY A 34 -37.77 21.20 -6.25
CA GLY A 34 -38.96 21.04 -7.08
C GLY A 34 -38.58 21.07 -8.58
N GLY A 35 -38.50 19.90 -9.22
CA GLY A 35 -38.12 19.74 -10.63
C GLY A 35 -37.08 18.64 -10.83
N THR A 36 -36.33 18.69 -11.93
CA THR A 36 -35.36 17.65 -12.30
C THR A 36 -33.93 18.08 -12.02
N THR A 37 -33.25 17.33 -11.14
CA THR A 37 -31.82 17.46 -10.86
C THR A 37 -31.06 16.31 -11.51
N THR A 38 -29.87 16.57 -12.06
CA THR A 38 -28.97 15.53 -12.56
C THR A 38 -27.74 15.45 -11.65
N LEU A 39 -27.52 14.29 -11.02
CA LEU A 39 -26.32 13.99 -10.24
C LEU A 39 -25.37 13.14 -11.08
N ASN A 40 -24.14 13.62 -11.30
CA ASN A 40 -23.10 12.87 -12.00
C ASN A 40 -22.10 12.24 -11.00
N HIS A 41 -21.40 11.20 -11.45
CA HIS A 41 -20.36 10.50 -10.70
C HIS A 41 -20.83 9.93 -9.35
N VAL A 42 -22.05 9.37 -9.33
CA VAL A 42 -22.60 8.65 -8.18
C VAL A 42 -22.46 7.14 -8.41
N ALA A 43 -21.32 6.59 -8.02
CA ALA A 43 -21.13 5.16 -7.85
C ALA A 43 -21.91 4.68 -6.62
N LEU A 44 -22.48 3.48 -6.72
CA LEU A 44 -23.27 2.89 -5.65
C LEU A 44 -22.39 2.24 -4.58
N CYS A 45 -22.73 2.51 -3.34
CA CYS A 45 -22.38 1.71 -2.16
C CYS A 45 -23.61 1.60 -1.25
N ASN A 46 -23.50 0.80 -0.19
CA ASN A 46 -24.62 0.55 0.73
C ASN A 46 -25.31 1.84 1.26
N ASP A 47 -24.54 2.91 1.49
CA ASP A 47 -25.08 4.17 2.05
C ASP A 47 -25.79 5.03 1.00
N THR A 48 -25.25 5.10 -0.23
CA THR A 48 -25.87 5.88 -1.31
C THR A 48 -27.10 5.18 -1.86
N GLU A 49 -27.09 3.85 -1.93
CA GLU A 49 -28.28 3.05 -2.25
C GLU A 49 -29.40 3.29 -1.24
N ALA A 50 -29.08 3.27 0.06
CA ALA A 50 -30.05 3.57 1.10
C ALA A 50 -30.61 5.00 0.96
N ALA A 51 -29.77 5.99 0.69
CA ALA A 51 -30.22 7.37 0.51
C ALA A 51 -31.11 7.57 -0.73
N LEU A 52 -30.80 6.92 -1.86
CA LEU A 52 -31.65 6.93 -3.05
C LEU A 52 -33.01 6.29 -2.75
N ALA A 53 -33.03 5.12 -2.10
CA ALA A 53 -34.27 4.43 -1.73
C ALA A 53 -35.13 5.27 -0.76
N VAL A 54 -34.49 5.95 0.21
CA VAL A 54 -35.18 6.89 1.11
C VAL A 54 -35.77 8.04 0.30
N ALA A 55 -35.04 8.63 -0.64
CA ALA A 55 -35.54 9.72 -1.46
C ALA A 55 -36.76 9.31 -2.32
N GLU A 56 -36.76 8.09 -2.89
CA GLU A 56 -37.92 7.55 -3.61
C GLU A 56 -39.16 7.43 -2.71
N ILE A 57 -38.98 6.87 -1.51
CA ILE A 57 -40.08 6.74 -0.53
C ILE A 57 -40.61 8.11 -0.10
N LEU A 58 -39.74 9.12 -0.02
CA LEU A 58 -40.13 10.49 0.33
C LEU A 58 -40.69 11.30 -0.85
N GLY A 59 -40.83 10.69 -2.04
CA GLY A 59 -41.59 11.24 -3.17
C GLY A 59 -40.79 11.50 -4.43
N ALA A 60 -39.47 11.34 -4.42
CA ALA A 60 -38.66 11.53 -5.62
C ALA A 60 -38.90 10.42 -6.66
N LYS A 61 -38.82 10.75 -7.94
CA LYS A 61 -38.73 9.74 -9.02
C LYS A 61 -37.30 9.73 -9.54
N ILE A 62 -36.66 8.57 -9.47
CA ILE A 62 -35.25 8.43 -9.81
C ILE A 62 -35.11 7.60 -11.08
N ARG A 63 -34.30 8.08 -12.02
CA ARG A 63 -33.85 7.33 -13.19
C ARG A 63 -32.33 7.28 -13.18
N ASN A 64 -31.76 6.12 -13.44
CA ASN A 64 -30.31 5.93 -13.48
C ASN A 64 -29.82 5.65 -14.91
N ASN A 65 -28.62 6.12 -15.21
CA ASN A 65 -27.85 5.76 -16.38
C ASN A 65 -26.37 5.66 -15.98
N GLY A 66 -25.91 4.44 -15.68
CA GLY A 66 -24.59 4.22 -15.10
C GLY A 66 -24.46 4.93 -13.75
N THR A 67 -23.46 5.82 -13.63
CA THR A 67 -23.21 6.64 -12.44
C THR A 67 -23.92 8.00 -12.48
N THR A 68 -24.81 8.24 -13.44
CA THR A 68 -25.59 9.48 -13.55
C THR A 68 -27.05 9.22 -13.16
N TYR A 69 -27.56 10.02 -12.22
CA TYR A 69 -28.92 9.92 -11.71
C TYR A 69 -29.72 11.16 -12.05
N THR A 70 -30.89 10.97 -12.64
CA THR A 70 -31.88 12.02 -12.86
C THR A 70 -32.96 11.89 -11.79
N ILE A 71 -33.06 12.87 -10.92
CA ILE A 71 -33.98 12.89 -9.77
C ILE A 71 -35.03 13.97 -10.02
N GLU A 72 -36.27 13.56 -10.24
CA GLU A 72 -37.43 14.45 -10.19
C GLU A 72 -37.87 14.57 -8.73
N GLY A 73 -37.47 15.68 -8.10
CA GLY A 73 -37.71 15.95 -6.69
C GLY A 73 -39.10 16.52 -6.41
N GLY A 74 -39.40 16.64 -5.11
CA GLY A 74 -40.69 17.01 -4.57
C GLY A 74 -40.99 16.14 -3.35
N PHE A 75 -40.92 16.74 -2.16
CA PHE A 75 -41.27 16.04 -0.92
C PHE A 75 -42.76 15.72 -0.89
N ALA A 76 -43.08 14.45 -1.12
CA ALA A 76 -44.42 13.89 -1.14
C ALA A 76 -44.34 12.41 -0.74
N PRO A 77 -44.18 12.10 0.57
CA PRO A 77 -43.99 10.73 1.03
C PRO A 77 -45.06 9.77 0.50
N VAL A 78 -44.63 8.66 -0.10
CA VAL A 78 -45.51 7.63 -0.66
C VAL A 78 -45.68 6.43 0.27
N HIS A 79 -44.77 6.27 1.24
CA HIS A 79 -44.87 5.29 2.32
C HIS A 79 -44.49 5.92 3.68
N ASP A 80 -44.90 5.26 4.75
CA ASP A 80 -44.71 5.71 6.14
C ASP A 80 -43.43 5.19 6.81
N THR A 81 -42.59 4.47 6.06
CA THR A 81 -41.40 3.81 6.59
C THR A 81 -40.23 3.98 5.63
N ILE A 82 -39.12 4.53 6.12
CA ILE A 82 -37.85 4.64 5.40
C ILE A 82 -36.80 3.75 6.08
N ASN A 83 -35.87 3.19 5.29
CA ASN A 83 -34.78 2.37 5.81
C ASN A 83 -33.43 2.98 5.40
N VAL A 84 -32.63 3.35 6.39
CA VAL A 84 -31.33 4.01 6.20
C VAL A 84 -30.17 3.02 6.12
N GLY A 85 -30.44 1.71 6.10
CA GLY A 85 -29.42 0.68 6.11
C GLY A 85 -28.59 0.76 7.39
N GLU A 86 -27.27 0.90 7.24
CA GLU A 86 -26.32 1.16 8.33
C GLU A 86 -25.82 2.61 8.38
N SER A 87 -26.36 3.50 7.53
CA SER A 87 -25.86 4.86 7.36
C SER A 87 -26.31 5.79 8.50
N GLY A 88 -25.35 6.17 9.34
CA GLY A 88 -25.56 7.15 10.41
C GLY A 88 -25.83 8.56 9.91
N LEU A 89 -25.26 8.93 8.76
CA LEU A 89 -25.56 10.21 8.10
C LEU A 89 -26.99 10.21 7.59
N ALA A 90 -27.43 9.17 6.87
CA ALA A 90 -28.79 9.10 6.34
C ALA A 90 -29.84 9.19 7.47
N ALA A 91 -29.65 8.48 8.59
CA ALA A 91 -30.55 8.57 9.75
C ALA A 91 -30.73 10.02 10.24
N ARG A 92 -29.61 10.72 10.46
CA ARG A 92 -29.58 12.08 11.00
C ARG A 92 -29.98 13.15 9.99
N LEU A 93 -29.70 12.92 8.71
CA LEU A 93 -30.06 13.78 7.60
C LEU A 93 -31.56 13.70 7.31
N PHE A 94 -32.11 12.48 7.20
CA PHE A 94 -33.50 12.29 6.81
C PHE A 94 -34.49 12.40 7.96
N ALA A 95 -34.08 12.35 9.24
CA ALA A 95 -34.99 12.60 10.36
C ALA A 95 -35.67 13.99 10.33
N PRO A 96 -34.93 15.11 10.22
CA PRO A 96 -35.55 16.43 10.07
C PRO A 96 -36.28 16.57 8.72
N ILE A 97 -35.78 15.98 7.62
CA ILE A 97 -36.44 16.03 6.31
C ILE A 97 -37.79 15.30 6.32
N ALA A 98 -37.84 14.09 6.89
CA ALA A 98 -39.08 13.32 7.05
C ALA A 98 -40.12 14.07 7.89
N SER A 99 -39.67 14.97 8.77
CA SER A 99 -40.53 15.81 9.61
C SER A 99 -41.13 17.02 8.88
N LEU A 100 -40.82 17.25 7.59
CA LEU A 100 -41.39 18.37 6.82
C LEU A 100 -42.89 18.20 6.54
N GLY A 101 -43.38 16.96 6.53
CA GLY A 101 -44.79 16.59 6.31
C GLY A 101 -45.61 16.55 7.61
N SER A 102 -46.93 16.42 7.47
CA SER A 102 -47.83 16.13 8.59
C SER A 102 -47.91 14.65 8.94
N GLU A 103 -47.60 13.79 7.98
CA GLU A 103 -47.71 12.34 8.11
C GLU A 103 -46.71 11.77 9.11
N GLN A 104 -47.03 10.62 9.69
CA GLN A 104 -46.09 9.88 10.51
C GLN A 104 -45.12 9.11 9.62
N ILE A 105 -43.81 9.24 9.87
CA ILE A 105 -42.76 8.48 9.18
C ILE A 105 -41.90 7.74 10.20
N THR A 106 -41.65 6.46 9.96
CA THR A 106 -40.78 5.59 10.75
C THR A 106 -39.44 5.41 10.04
N ILE A 107 -38.37 5.78 10.72
CA ILE A 107 -36.99 5.64 10.27
C ILE A 107 -36.44 4.36 10.89
N LYS A 108 -36.11 3.38 10.05
CA LYS A 108 -35.52 2.09 10.44
C LYS A 108 -34.07 2.00 9.95
N GLY A 109 -33.32 1.09 10.56
CA GLY A 109 -31.99 0.69 10.11
C GLY A 109 -31.78 -0.81 10.33
N LYS A 110 -30.58 -1.30 10.04
CA LYS A 110 -30.16 -2.69 10.25
C LYS A 110 -28.70 -2.73 10.72
N GLY A 111 -28.22 -3.84 11.26
CA GLY A 111 -26.80 -4.01 11.59
C GLY A 111 -26.30 -3.04 12.65
N SER A 112 -25.08 -2.53 12.48
CA SER A 112 -24.36 -1.78 13.53
C SER A 112 -25.00 -0.44 13.90
N ILE A 113 -25.90 0.11 13.08
CA ILE A 113 -26.56 1.40 13.39
C ILE A 113 -27.56 1.28 14.53
N LEU A 114 -28.08 0.08 14.81
CA LEU A 114 -29.09 -0.15 15.85
C LEU A 114 -28.55 0.03 17.27
N SER A 115 -27.24 -0.12 17.46
CA SER A 115 -26.56 0.13 18.74
C SER A 115 -25.98 1.54 18.86
N ARG A 116 -26.16 2.39 17.84
CA ARG A 116 -25.63 3.77 17.86
C ARG A 116 -26.70 4.72 18.38
N PRO A 117 -26.40 5.49 19.45
CA PRO A 117 -27.33 6.48 19.95
C PRO A 117 -27.55 7.60 18.93
N MET A 118 -28.79 8.06 18.84
CA MET A 118 -29.30 9.18 18.03
C MET A 118 -29.67 10.35 18.94
N VAL A 119 -28.88 10.53 20.00
CA VAL A 119 -29.04 11.57 21.03
C VAL A 119 -29.22 12.94 20.39
N GLY A 120 -30.15 13.70 20.94
CA GLY A 120 -30.46 15.06 20.51
C GLY A 120 -31.52 15.15 19.42
N ILE A 121 -31.83 14.09 18.66
CA ILE A 121 -32.86 14.16 17.61
C ILE A 121 -34.23 14.47 18.21
N ALA A 122 -34.72 13.65 19.13
CA ALA A 122 -36.04 13.82 19.74
C ALA A 122 -36.21 15.19 20.43
N PRO A 123 -35.38 15.59 21.42
CA PRO A 123 -35.58 16.85 22.12
C PRO A 123 -35.44 18.08 21.21
N THR A 124 -34.68 18.01 20.11
CA THR A 124 -34.54 19.11 19.17
C THR A 124 -35.75 19.24 18.27
N LEU A 125 -36.21 18.15 17.66
CA LEU A 125 -37.36 18.17 16.76
C LEU A 125 -38.67 18.47 17.51
N GLU A 126 -38.80 18.01 18.76
CA GLU A 126 -39.92 18.36 19.65
C GLU A 126 -40.04 19.86 19.90
N LYS A 127 -38.91 20.55 20.16
CA LYS A 127 -38.88 22.01 20.28
C LYS A 127 -39.32 22.71 18.99
N LEU A 128 -39.13 22.06 17.84
CA LEU A 128 -39.54 22.54 16.52
C LEU A 128 -40.95 22.07 16.11
N GLY A 129 -41.71 21.49 17.05
CA GLY A 129 -43.12 21.16 16.88
C GLY A 129 -43.40 19.79 16.26
N VAL A 130 -42.42 18.88 16.25
CA VAL A 130 -42.57 17.51 15.75
C VAL A 130 -42.75 16.57 16.94
N GLU A 131 -43.70 15.65 16.86
CA GLU A 131 -43.81 14.56 17.83
C GLU A 131 -42.81 13.47 17.47
N VAL A 132 -41.94 13.10 18.41
CA VAL A 132 -40.90 12.09 18.19
C VAL A 132 -41.06 10.94 19.16
N ALA A 133 -40.93 9.71 18.66
CA ALA A 133 -40.80 8.52 19.51
C ALA A 133 -39.55 7.75 19.10
N THR A 134 -38.72 7.40 20.08
CA THR A 134 -37.46 6.64 19.91
C THR A 134 -37.46 5.40 20.79
N ASN A 135 -36.48 4.52 20.60
CA ASN A 135 -36.20 3.42 21.52
C ASN A 135 -34.95 3.77 22.35
N ASP A 136 -35.11 4.53 23.43
CA ASP A 136 -33.99 4.99 24.27
C ASP A 136 -32.91 5.70 23.45
N ASP A 137 -33.32 6.71 22.68
CA ASP A 137 -32.48 7.41 21.69
C ASP A 137 -31.90 6.53 20.56
N HIS A 138 -32.39 5.30 20.35
CA HIS A 138 -32.00 4.46 19.22
C HIS A 138 -33.09 4.34 18.15
N LEU A 139 -32.69 3.86 16.98
CA LEU A 139 -33.63 3.43 15.94
C LEU A 139 -34.48 2.24 16.45
N PRO A 140 -35.74 2.11 15.99
CA PRO A 140 -36.41 3.00 15.04
C PRO A 140 -36.84 4.34 15.66
N ILE A 141 -36.77 5.41 14.86
CA ILE A 141 -37.29 6.74 15.23
C ILE A 141 -38.58 6.97 14.47
N ARG A 142 -39.65 7.38 15.14
CA ARG A 142 -40.91 7.81 14.52
C ARG A 142 -41.04 9.31 14.67
N VAL A 143 -41.30 10.00 13.58
CA VAL A 143 -41.59 11.44 13.54
C VAL A 143 -43.01 11.65 13.04
N ARG A 144 -43.75 12.58 13.66
CA ARG A 144 -45.10 12.96 13.24
C ARG A 144 -45.34 14.44 13.44
N GLY A 145 -46.01 15.07 12.48
CA GLY A 145 -46.31 16.49 12.54
C GLY A 145 -45.24 17.35 11.87
N LYS A 146 -45.65 18.58 11.55
CA LYS A 146 -44.92 19.45 10.64
C LYS A 146 -43.86 20.26 11.35
N LEU A 147 -42.60 20.04 10.98
CA LEU A 147 -41.43 20.82 11.39
C LEU A 147 -41.68 22.33 11.17
N ARG A 148 -41.38 23.12 12.19
CA ARG A 148 -41.52 24.58 12.20
C ARG A 148 -40.17 25.24 12.38
N GLY A 149 -40.09 26.49 11.94
CA GLY A 149 -38.95 27.35 12.31
C GLY A 149 -39.04 27.79 13.76
N GLY A 150 -37.92 28.22 14.31
CA GLY A 150 -37.83 28.69 15.69
C GLY A 150 -36.39 28.76 16.18
N TYR A 151 -36.23 28.98 17.49
CA TYR A 151 -34.94 28.93 18.14
C TYR A 151 -34.69 27.52 18.69
N VAL A 152 -33.53 26.94 18.38
CA VAL A 152 -33.12 25.67 18.98
C VAL A 152 -31.61 25.66 19.23
N GLU A 153 -31.22 24.99 20.30
CA GLU A 153 -29.83 24.76 20.65
C GLU A 153 -29.51 23.27 20.53
N VAL A 154 -28.37 22.97 19.92
CA VAL A 154 -27.88 21.59 19.70
C VAL A 154 -26.44 21.51 20.19
N ASP A 155 -26.12 20.43 20.91
CA ASP A 155 -24.73 20.09 21.23
C ASP A 155 -24.11 19.30 20.07
N GLY A 156 -23.05 19.86 19.49
CA GLY A 156 -22.32 19.31 18.35
C GLY A 156 -21.13 18.44 18.75
N SER A 157 -20.97 18.13 20.03
CA SER A 157 -19.86 17.35 20.59
C SER A 157 -19.78 15.92 20.02
N LEU A 158 -20.94 15.26 19.88
CA LEU A 158 -21.01 13.87 19.42
C LEU A 158 -20.97 13.74 17.89
N SER A 159 -21.69 14.60 17.16
CA SER A 159 -21.79 14.51 15.69
C SER A 159 -22.39 15.75 15.03
N SER A 160 -21.76 16.22 13.94
CA SER A 160 -22.29 17.30 13.08
C SER A 160 -23.35 16.84 12.06
N GLN A 161 -23.63 15.53 11.98
CA GLN A 161 -24.54 14.97 10.98
C GLN A 161 -26.00 15.38 11.22
N PHE A 162 -26.44 15.52 12.47
CA PHE A 162 -27.81 15.96 12.76
C PHE A 162 -27.99 17.46 12.47
N ILE A 163 -26.96 18.26 12.76
CA ILE A 163 -26.89 19.67 12.36
C ILE A 163 -27.01 19.79 10.85
N THR A 164 -26.31 18.95 10.07
CA THR A 164 -26.46 18.89 8.61
C THR A 164 -27.93 18.70 8.20
N GLY A 165 -28.64 17.74 8.81
CA GLY A 165 -30.06 17.51 8.53
C GLY A 165 -30.94 18.72 8.82
N LEU A 166 -30.70 19.42 9.93
CA LEU A 166 -31.42 20.65 10.28
C LEU A 166 -31.14 21.77 9.27
N LEU A 167 -29.88 21.99 8.91
CA LEU A 167 -29.48 22.99 7.91
C LEU A 167 -30.14 22.72 6.54
N MET A 168 -30.42 21.46 6.22
CA MET A 168 -31.11 21.11 4.98
C MET A 168 -32.64 21.24 5.06
N ALA A 169 -33.26 20.91 6.19
CA ALA A 169 -34.71 20.91 6.33
C ALA A 169 -35.29 22.29 6.70
N LEU A 170 -34.63 23.06 7.56
CA LEU A 170 -35.13 24.35 8.05
C LEU A 170 -35.33 25.43 6.97
N PRO A 171 -34.54 25.52 5.88
CA PRO A 171 -34.77 26.53 4.84
C PRO A 171 -36.15 26.47 4.19
N VAL A 172 -36.79 25.30 4.14
CA VAL A 172 -38.08 25.12 3.44
C VAL A 172 -39.30 25.24 4.37
N VAL A 173 -39.10 25.38 5.69
CA VAL A 173 -40.23 25.53 6.64
C VAL A 173 -40.85 26.91 6.55
N SER A 174 -42.05 27.11 7.13
CA SER A 174 -42.79 28.37 6.97
C SER A 174 -42.23 29.56 7.75
N GLY A 175 -41.34 29.35 8.72
CA GLY A 175 -40.81 30.39 9.60
C GLY A 175 -39.29 30.39 9.64
N ASN A 176 -38.71 31.53 10.01
CA ASN A 176 -37.26 31.66 10.17
C ASN A 176 -36.79 30.84 11.37
N SER A 177 -35.53 30.41 11.31
CA SER A 177 -34.91 29.60 12.36
C SER A 177 -33.59 30.19 12.80
N VAL A 178 -33.26 29.99 14.08
CA VAL A 178 -31.95 30.26 14.65
C VAL A 178 -31.48 28.97 15.31
N LEU A 179 -30.45 28.36 14.74
CA LEU A 179 -29.82 27.16 15.27
C LEU A 179 -28.53 27.56 15.97
N ARG A 180 -28.52 27.47 17.30
CA ARG A 180 -27.30 27.63 18.10
C ARG A 180 -26.62 26.28 18.26
N VAL A 181 -25.33 26.23 17.99
CA VAL A 181 -24.52 25.02 18.15
C VAL A 181 -23.46 25.23 19.21
N ASN A 182 -23.41 24.34 20.18
CA ASN A 182 -22.37 24.29 21.21
C ASN A 182 -21.37 23.17 20.87
N ASN A 183 -20.09 23.33 21.22
CA ASN A 183 -19.04 22.31 21.08
C ASN A 183 -18.97 21.64 19.69
N LEU A 184 -19.16 22.40 18.61
CA LEU A 184 -19.21 21.84 17.26
C LEU A 184 -17.91 21.10 16.94
N GLN A 185 -18.05 19.80 16.67
CA GLN A 185 -16.99 19.00 16.07
C GLN A 185 -17.21 18.90 14.56
N SER A 186 -16.16 18.50 13.83
CA SER A 186 -16.31 18.10 12.42
C SER A 186 -16.83 19.23 11.52
N ILE A 187 -16.32 20.46 11.72
CA ILE A 187 -16.58 21.67 10.91
C ILE A 187 -16.52 21.42 9.40
N PRO A 188 -15.56 20.64 8.85
CA PRO A 188 -15.50 20.39 7.40
C PRO A 188 -16.81 19.83 6.80
N TYR A 189 -17.59 19.06 7.57
CA TYR A 189 -18.88 18.54 7.11
C TYR A 189 -19.99 19.60 7.11
N ILE A 190 -19.89 20.62 7.97
CA ILE A 190 -20.79 21.78 7.92
C ILE A 190 -20.44 22.64 6.72
N ASP A 191 -19.15 22.90 6.47
CA ASP A 191 -18.70 23.62 5.27
C ASP A 191 -19.19 22.94 3.98
N MET A 192 -19.02 21.62 3.88
CA MET A 192 -19.55 20.80 2.80
C MET A 192 -21.07 20.98 2.62
N THR A 193 -21.80 21.06 3.73
CA THR A 193 -23.26 21.25 3.70
C THR A 193 -23.61 22.64 3.18
N LEU A 194 -22.99 23.70 3.72
CA LEU A 194 -23.24 25.08 3.31
C LEU A 194 -22.88 25.31 1.84
N GLU A 195 -21.75 24.77 1.38
CA GLU A 195 -21.33 24.84 -0.03
C GLU A 195 -22.38 24.20 -0.95
N MET A 196 -22.80 22.97 -0.63
CA MET A 196 -23.80 22.24 -1.40
C MET A 196 -25.15 22.96 -1.38
N LEU A 197 -25.58 23.48 -0.23
CA LEU A 197 -26.81 24.28 -0.11
C LEU A 197 -26.77 25.49 -1.05
N GLY A 198 -25.64 26.20 -1.10
CA GLY A 198 -25.45 27.32 -2.03
C GLY A 198 -25.62 26.92 -3.51
N LYS A 199 -25.14 25.73 -3.90
CA LYS A 199 -25.34 25.20 -5.27
C LYS A 199 -26.79 24.88 -5.61
N PHE A 200 -27.62 24.61 -4.60
CA PHE A 200 -29.06 24.42 -4.73
C PHE A 200 -29.86 25.70 -4.43
N GLY A 201 -29.21 26.86 -4.33
CA GLY A 201 -29.88 28.16 -4.13
C GLY A 201 -30.39 28.42 -2.72
N ILE A 202 -29.86 27.71 -1.72
CA ILE A 202 -30.16 27.92 -0.30
C ILE A 202 -29.06 28.76 0.34
N GLU A 203 -29.47 29.80 1.07
CA GLU A 203 -28.58 30.69 1.80
C GLU A 203 -28.79 30.54 3.32
N ILE A 204 -27.70 30.45 4.05
CA ILE A 204 -27.67 30.37 5.50
C ILE A 204 -26.57 31.30 6.00
N ASP A 205 -26.94 32.23 6.87
CA ASP A 205 -25.98 33.08 7.57
C ASP A 205 -25.34 32.28 8.70
N ASN A 206 -24.01 32.15 8.65
CA ASN A 206 -23.19 31.37 9.57
C ASN A 206 -22.31 32.31 10.40
N GLU A 207 -22.66 32.49 11.67
CA GLU A 207 -21.93 33.30 12.64
C GLU A 207 -20.95 32.39 13.41
N GLU A 208 -19.73 32.29 12.88
CA GLU A 208 -18.60 31.53 13.46
C GLU A 208 -18.93 30.07 13.83
N TYR A 209 -19.80 29.41 13.08
CA TYR A 209 -20.29 28.05 13.35
C TYR A 209 -20.99 27.87 14.71
N LYS A 210 -21.27 28.96 15.42
CA LYS A 210 -21.98 28.99 16.70
C LYS A 210 -23.46 29.25 16.51
N ILE A 211 -23.81 30.08 15.53
CA ILE A 211 -25.19 30.44 15.23
C ILE A 211 -25.41 30.37 13.72
N PHE A 212 -26.40 29.61 13.31
CA PHE A 212 -26.89 29.58 11.93
C PHE A 212 -28.26 30.27 11.88
N ARG A 213 -28.38 31.34 11.10
CA ARG A 213 -29.65 32.04 10.85
C ARG A 213 -30.17 31.60 9.50
N ILE A 214 -31.38 31.06 9.52
CA ILE A 214 -31.96 30.36 8.38
C ILE A 214 -33.29 31.01 8.06
N GLU A 215 -33.37 31.69 6.93
CA GLU A 215 -34.66 32.19 6.44
C GLU A 215 -35.55 31.02 6.02
N GLY A 216 -36.82 31.05 6.43
CA GLY A 216 -37.80 30.05 6.01
C GLY A 216 -38.36 30.36 4.61
N LYS A 217 -39.09 29.39 4.03
CA LYS A 217 -39.73 29.48 2.70
C LYS A 217 -38.74 29.66 1.54
N GLN A 218 -37.46 29.37 1.74
CA GLN A 218 -36.52 29.22 0.64
C GLN A 218 -36.92 28.01 -0.22
N LYS A 219 -36.37 27.95 -1.43
CA LYS A 219 -36.66 26.89 -2.40
C LYS A 219 -35.36 26.34 -2.95
N TYR A 220 -35.21 25.02 -2.87
CA TYR A 220 -34.15 24.32 -3.57
C TYR A 220 -34.38 24.43 -5.07
N VAL A 221 -33.33 24.82 -5.79
CA VAL A 221 -33.31 24.95 -7.25
C VAL A 221 -32.75 23.67 -7.86
N PRO A 222 -33.48 23.01 -8.77
CA PRO A 222 -32.93 21.86 -9.50
C PRO A 222 -31.70 22.25 -10.32
N THR A 223 -30.69 21.38 -10.34
CA THR A 223 -29.39 21.71 -10.94
C THR A 223 -28.74 20.49 -11.61
N VAL A 224 -27.61 20.70 -12.27
CA VAL A 224 -26.67 19.62 -12.62
C VAL A 224 -25.54 19.69 -11.61
N TYR A 225 -25.30 18.60 -10.89
CA TYR A 225 -24.34 18.55 -9.79
C TYR A 225 -23.39 17.38 -9.99
N ASP A 226 -22.10 17.68 -10.13
CA ASP A 226 -21.04 16.69 -10.17
C ASP A 226 -20.64 16.33 -8.74
N VAL A 227 -20.92 15.09 -8.33
CA VAL A 227 -20.51 14.61 -7.02
C VAL A 227 -19.00 14.32 -7.06
N GLU A 228 -18.23 15.02 -6.23
CA GLU A 228 -16.79 14.81 -6.17
C GLU A 228 -16.42 13.43 -5.61
N GLY A 229 -15.23 12.98 -6.00
CA GLY A 229 -14.62 11.75 -5.51
C GLY A 229 -14.29 11.82 -4.02
N ASP A 230 -14.27 10.66 -3.38
CA ASP A 230 -13.99 10.47 -1.96
C ASP A 230 -12.48 10.51 -1.73
N TRP A 231 -12.00 11.55 -1.05
CA TRP A 231 -10.58 11.66 -0.71
C TRP A 231 -10.13 10.56 0.27
N SER A 232 -11.02 10.08 1.14
CA SER A 232 -10.77 8.96 2.05
C SER A 232 -10.59 7.66 1.26
N GLY A 233 -11.53 7.37 0.36
CA GLY A 233 -11.53 6.16 -0.47
C GLY A 233 -10.38 6.14 -1.48
N ALA A 234 -10.00 7.29 -2.01
CA ALA A 234 -8.87 7.42 -2.94
C ALA A 234 -7.50 7.38 -2.26
N SER A 235 -7.40 7.65 -0.96
CA SER A 235 -6.12 7.76 -0.23
C SER A 235 -5.18 6.58 -0.46
N CYS A 236 -5.70 5.35 -0.41
CA CYS A 236 -4.91 4.13 -0.62
C CYS A 236 -4.37 4.03 -2.06
N LEU A 237 -5.13 4.46 -3.07
CA LEU A 237 -4.68 4.46 -4.47
C LEU A 237 -3.61 5.54 -4.73
N LEU A 238 -3.75 6.70 -4.09
CA LEU A 238 -2.72 7.75 -4.12
C LEU A 238 -1.42 7.25 -3.46
N VAL A 239 -1.51 6.57 -2.32
CA VAL A 239 -0.37 5.94 -1.64
C VAL A 239 0.24 4.83 -2.49
N ALA A 240 -0.56 4.00 -3.17
CA ALA A 240 -0.06 3.00 -4.11
C ALA A 240 0.83 3.64 -5.19
N GLY A 241 0.41 4.79 -5.74
CA GLY A 241 1.24 5.60 -6.64
C GLY A 241 2.56 6.04 -6.00
N ALA A 242 2.56 6.44 -4.73
CA ALA A 242 3.80 6.86 -4.04
C ALA A 242 4.77 5.71 -3.76
N ILE A 243 4.27 4.51 -3.41
CA ILE A 243 5.14 3.42 -2.93
C ILE A 243 5.51 2.41 -4.04
N ALA A 244 4.66 2.27 -5.06
CA ALA A 244 4.75 1.18 -6.03
C ALA A 244 4.76 1.62 -7.51
N GLY A 245 4.66 2.92 -7.85
CA GLY A 245 4.81 3.34 -9.25
C GLY A 245 4.25 4.72 -9.59
N LYS A 246 3.24 4.78 -10.46
CA LYS A 246 2.62 6.04 -10.87
C LYS A 246 1.12 5.87 -11.12
N VAL A 247 0.31 6.53 -10.30
CA VAL A 247 -1.16 6.43 -10.36
C VAL A 247 -1.77 7.81 -10.55
N THR A 248 -2.69 7.92 -11.50
CA THR A 248 -3.59 9.07 -11.63
C THR A 248 -4.97 8.70 -11.11
N VAL A 249 -5.49 9.49 -10.18
CA VAL A 249 -6.86 9.37 -9.67
C VAL A 249 -7.67 10.58 -10.13
N LYS A 250 -8.72 10.33 -10.90
CA LYS A 250 -9.65 11.35 -11.44
C LYS A 250 -10.74 11.72 -10.45
N ASN A 251 -11.41 12.84 -10.73
CA ASN A 251 -12.57 13.36 -9.97
C ASN A 251 -12.24 13.72 -8.50
N LEU A 252 -10.99 14.05 -8.20
CA LEU A 252 -10.57 14.57 -6.90
C LEU A 252 -10.43 16.08 -6.98
N ASN A 253 -11.42 16.81 -6.45
CA ASN A 253 -11.40 18.26 -6.41
C ASN A 253 -10.28 18.77 -5.48
N PRO A 254 -9.23 19.44 -5.99
CA PRO A 254 -8.13 19.92 -5.16
C PRO A 254 -8.52 21.04 -4.20
N GLN A 255 -9.69 21.66 -4.38
CA GLN A 255 -10.27 22.67 -3.49
C GLN A 255 -11.37 22.11 -2.59
N SER A 256 -11.48 20.79 -2.50
CA SER A 256 -12.49 20.09 -1.70
C SER A 256 -12.45 20.50 -0.22
N ARG A 257 -13.65 20.50 0.39
CA ARG A 257 -13.85 20.66 1.85
C ARG A 257 -13.69 19.34 2.61
N GLN A 258 -13.46 18.22 1.93
CA GLN A 258 -13.17 16.95 2.60
C GLN A 258 -11.85 17.05 3.37
N ALA A 259 -11.90 16.77 4.68
CA ALA A 259 -10.72 16.81 5.55
C ALA A 259 -9.61 15.89 5.03
N ASP A 260 -9.99 14.76 4.44
CA ASP A 260 -9.08 13.72 3.96
C ASP A 260 -8.26 14.15 2.73
N ARG A 261 -8.57 15.33 2.14
CA ARG A 261 -7.68 16.00 1.16
C ARG A 261 -6.26 16.19 1.72
N LYS A 262 -6.12 16.28 3.05
CA LYS A 262 -4.82 16.39 3.73
C LYS A 262 -3.84 15.24 3.44
N ILE A 263 -4.28 14.13 2.85
CA ILE A 263 -3.37 13.08 2.36
C ILE A 263 -2.29 13.65 1.43
N MET A 264 -2.60 14.72 0.70
CA MET A 264 -1.66 15.44 -0.17
C MET A 264 -0.48 16.05 0.61
N GLU A 265 -0.74 16.52 1.84
CA GLU A 265 0.29 17.07 2.73
C GLU A 265 1.23 15.95 3.21
N ALA A 266 0.69 14.80 3.62
CA ALA A 266 1.48 13.64 4.02
C ALA A 266 2.32 13.07 2.87
N LEU A 267 1.73 12.94 1.68
CA LEU A 267 2.45 12.49 0.48
C LEU A 267 3.60 13.43 0.11
N ALA A 268 3.37 14.75 0.17
CA ALA A 268 4.42 15.74 -0.06
C ALA A 268 5.51 15.70 1.03
N ALA A 269 5.12 15.55 2.30
CA ALA A 269 6.06 15.43 3.42
C ALA A 269 6.97 14.20 3.25
N ALA A 270 6.39 13.05 2.84
CA ALA A 270 7.11 11.82 2.53
C ALA A 270 8.00 11.90 1.27
N GLY A 271 7.88 12.97 0.48
CA GLY A 271 8.68 13.22 -0.73
C GLY A 271 8.09 12.69 -2.03
N ALA A 272 6.82 12.28 -2.05
CA ALA A 272 6.16 11.84 -3.28
C ALA A 272 6.02 13.00 -4.29
N VAL A 273 6.12 12.69 -5.58
CA VAL A 273 5.95 13.69 -6.64
C VAL A 273 4.48 13.81 -6.99
N ILE A 274 3.95 15.03 -6.90
CA ILE A 274 2.52 15.33 -7.06
C ILE A 274 2.31 16.23 -8.28
N ASP A 275 1.48 15.79 -9.22
CA ASP A 275 1.00 16.61 -10.35
C ASP A 275 -0.53 16.70 -10.32
N ILE A 276 -1.08 17.91 -10.41
CA ILE A 276 -2.52 18.17 -10.35
C ILE A 276 -2.97 18.85 -11.64
N ARG A 277 -3.89 18.24 -12.36
CA ARG A 277 -4.48 18.79 -13.60
C ARG A 277 -6.00 18.78 -13.51
N GLY A 278 -6.57 19.95 -13.22
CA GLY A 278 -8.01 20.03 -12.94
C GLY A 278 -8.37 19.21 -11.71
N ASN A 279 -9.24 18.21 -11.88
CA ASN A 279 -9.62 17.27 -10.81
C ASN A 279 -8.88 15.92 -10.90
N ASP A 280 -7.81 15.85 -11.70
CA ASP A 280 -6.99 14.66 -11.82
C ASP A 280 -5.71 14.85 -10.98
N VAL A 281 -5.50 13.96 -10.02
CA VAL A 281 -4.35 13.97 -9.11
C VAL A 281 -3.44 12.81 -9.47
N THR A 282 -2.21 13.09 -9.85
CA THR A 282 -1.20 12.09 -10.19
C THR A 282 -0.12 12.06 -9.12
N ILE A 283 0.14 10.87 -8.59
CA ILE A 283 1.21 10.61 -7.64
C ILE A 283 2.24 9.70 -8.31
N SER A 284 3.51 10.08 -8.25
CA SER A 284 4.61 9.28 -8.75
C SER A 284 5.57 8.95 -7.61
N LYS A 285 6.02 7.69 -7.60
CA LYS A 285 7.03 7.16 -6.71
C LYS A 285 8.34 7.94 -6.85
N PRO A 286 8.90 8.48 -5.76
CA PRO A 286 10.24 9.06 -5.77
C PRO A 286 11.30 7.96 -5.70
N GLU A 287 12.58 8.33 -5.83
CA GLU A 287 13.68 7.39 -5.62
C GLU A 287 13.63 6.78 -4.20
N HIS A 288 13.46 7.65 -3.19
CA HIS A 288 13.28 7.26 -1.80
C HIS A 288 12.18 8.07 -1.14
N LEU A 289 11.29 7.39 -0.40
CA LEU A 289 10.37 8.04 0.53
C LEU A 289 11.07 8.25 1.88
N ARG A 290 10.80 9.38 2.53
CA ARG A 290 11.34 9.73 3.84
C ARG A 290 10.26 9.68 4.91
N ALA A 291 10.65 9.37 6.13
CA ALA A 291 9.77 9.47 7.28
C ALA A 291 9.16 10.87 7.40
N PHE A 292 7.95 10.94 7.95
CA PHE A 292 7.19 12.18 8.08
C PHE A 292 6.49 12.27 9.44
N GLU A 293 6.16 13.49 9.83
CA GLU A 293 5.27 13.79 10.96
C GLU A 293 3.96 14.33 10.42
N PHE A 294 2.83 13.82 10.92
CA PHE A 294 1.52 14.25 10.45
C PHE A 294 0.46 14.20 11.55
N ASP A 295 -0.29 15.29 11.71
CA ASP A 295 -1.45 15.34 12.61
C ASP A 295 -2.75 14.94 11.88
N ALA A 296 -3.19 13.72 12.15
CA ALA A 296 -4.40 13.12 11.61
C ALA A 296 -5.64 13.29 12.52
N THR A 297 -5.56 14.07 13.61
CA THR A 297 -6.66 14.29 14.58
C THR A 297 -7.99 14.66 13.93
N HIS A 298 -7.93 15.49 12.88
CA HIS A 298 -9.11 15.96 12.14
C HIS A 298 -9.41 15.20 10.84
N CYS A 299 -8.57 14.22 10.47
CA CYS A 299 -8.78 13.32 9.33
C CYS A 299 -8.45 11.86 9.70
N PRO A 300 -9.06 11.31 10.78
CA PRO A 300 -8.65 10.02 11.35
C PRO A 300 -8.94 8.82 10.45
N ASP A 301 -9.69 9.04 9.37
CA ASP A 301 -9.94 8.01 8.37
C ASP A 301 -8.74 7.79 7.43
N LEU A 302 -7.75 8.69 7.44
CA LEU A 302 -6.49 8.54 6.69
C LEU A 302 -5.46 7.61 7.36
N PHE A 303 -5.57 7.33 8.67
CA PHE A 303 -4.57 6.53 9.40
C PHE A 303 -4.15 5.25 8.64
N PRO A 304 -5.06 4.39 8.15
CA PRO A 304 -4.65 3.19 7.42
C PRO A 304 -3.79 3.48 6.18
N ALA A 305 -4.13 4.50 5.38
CA ALA A 305 -3.34 4.90 4.23
C ALA A 305 -1.99 5.51 4.65
N LEU A 306 -1.95 6.27 5.74
CA LEU A 306 -0.73 6.85 6.29
C LEU A 306 0.23 5.78 6.83
N VAL A 307 -0.28 4.73 7.48
CA VAL A 307 0.54 3.59 7.93
C VAL A 307 1.12 2.84 6.72
N ALA A 308 0.33 2.64 5.65
CA ALA A 308 0.83 2.04 4.41
C ALA A 308 1.86 2.92 3.67
N LEU A 309 1.76 4.25 3.79
CA LEU A 309 2.78 5.17 3.28
C LEU A 309 4.06 5.10 4.13
N ALA A 310 3.91 5.16 5.46
CA ALA A 310 5.01 5.14 6.41
C ALA A 310 5.79 3.82 6.36
N SER A 311 5.13 2.69 6.09
CA SER A 311 5.80 1.39 5.93
C SER A 311 6.78 1.36 4.74
N ALA A 312 6.61 2.24 3.76
CA ALA A 312 7.49 2.38 2.61
C ALA A 312 8.59 3.44 2.78
N CYS A 313 8.59 4.19 3.89
CA CYS A 313 9.53 5.28 4.15
C CYS A 313 10.86 4.77 4.73
N ARG A 314 11.95 5.53 4.56
CA ARG A 314 13.17 5.35 5.34
C ARG A 314 13.06 6.10 6.66
N GLY A 315 13.21 5.39 7.78
CA GLY A 315 13.11 5.93 9.14
C GLY A 315 11.76 5.64 9.81
N GLU A 316 11.48 6.39 10.87
CA GLU A 316 10.27 6.22 11.68
C GLU A 316 9.35 7.44 11.52
N SER A 317 8.11 7.20 11.10
CA SER A 317 7.11 8.25 10.90
C SER A 317 6.20 8.37 12.12
N SER A 318 5.76 9.59 12.43
CA SER A 318 4.89 9.89 13.57
C SER A 318 3.53 10.41 13.10
N ILE A 319 2.46 9.77 13.57
CA ILE A 319 1.09 10.13 13.21
C ILE A 319 0.30 10.44 14.49
N VAL A 320 -0.10 11.70 14.66
CA VAL A 320 -0.85 12.17 15.83
C VAL A 320 -2.36 11.99 15.63
N GLY A 321 -3.09 11.73 16.72
CA GLY A 321 -4.55 11.58 16.76
C GLY A 321 -5.04 10.14 16.92
N THR A 322 -4.21 9.23 17.44
CA THR A 322 -4.51 7.79 17.59
C THR A 322 -5.77 7.54 18.42
N ASN A 323 -6.08 8.39 19.41
CA ASN A 323 -7.28 8.26 20.25
C ASN A 323 -8.60 8.37 19.46
N ARG A 324 -8.55 8.90 18.24
CA ARG A 324 -9.71 9.02 17.35
C ARG A 324 -10.09 7.67 16.70
N LEU A 325 -9.29 6.63 16.88
CA LEU A 325 -9.42 5.34 16.20
C LEU A 325 -10.22 4.27 16.97
N THR A 326 -10.27 4.35 18.30
CA THR A 326 -10.80 3.28 19.17
C THR A 326 -12.27 2.93 18.93
N HIS A 327 -13.09 3.92 18.55
CA HIS A 327 -14.54 3.75 18.35
C HIS A 327 -14.95 3.75 16.88
N LYS A 328 -14.03 3.38 15.98
CA LYS A 328 -14.31 3.26 14.55
C LYS A 328 -14.97 1.89 14.25
N GLU A 329 -14.85 1.39 13.03
CA GLU A 329 -15.47 0.11 12.64
C GLU A 329 -14.81 -1.08 13.34
N SER A 330 -13.53 -0.90 13.65
CA SER A 330 -12.69 -1.68 14.55
C SER A 330 -12.03 -0.71 15.53
N ASP A 331 -11.33 -1.25 16.53
CA ASP A 331 -10.28 -0.49 17.21
C ASP A 331 -9.09 -0.38 16.25
N ARG A 332 -9.14 0.61 15.35
CA ARG A 332 -8.20 0.70 14.22
C ARG A 332 -6.76 0.86 14.66
N ALA A 333 -6.49 1.47 15.82
CA ALA A 333 -5.12 1.62 16.31
C ALA A 333 -4.50 0.24 16.56
N THR A 334 -5.19 -0.57 17.38
CA THR A 334 -4.79 -1.95 17.69
C THR A 334 -4.78 -2.82 16.43
N THR A 335 -5.79 -2.71 15.56
CA THR A 335 -5.85 -3.49 14.32
C THR A 335 -4.70 -3.16 13.38
N LEU A 336 -4.36 -1.88 13.18
CA LEU A 336 -3.22 -1.49 12.36
C LEU A 336 -1.92 -2.07 12.94
N ALA A 337 -1.71 -1.95 14.25
CA ALA A 337 -0.52 -2.47 14.90
C ALA A 337 -0.36 -3.99 14.74
N VAL A 338 -1.44 -4.73 14.97
CA VAL A 338 -1.44 -6.20 14.85
C VAL A 338 -1.24 -6.65 13.40
N GLU A 339 -2.01 -6.10 12.45
CA GLU A 339 -2.01 -6.61 11.08
C GLU A 339 -0.77 -6.17 10.29
N PHE A 340 -0.26 -4.96 10.51
CA PHE A 340 1.02 -4.54 9.93
C PHE A 340 2.20 -5.26 10.62
N GLY A 341 2.10 -5.57 11.92
CA GLY A 341 3.07 -6.41 12.62
C GLY A 341 3.24 -7.79 11.98
N LYS A 342 2.13 -8.44 11.57
CA LYS A 342 2.18 -9.71 10.81
C LYS A 342 2.88 -9.54 9.45
N MET A 343 2.78 -8.37 8.84
CA MET A 343 3.48 -7.99 7.61
C MET A 343 4.93 -7.56 7.87
N GLY A 344 5.47 -7.80 9.07
CA GLY A 344 6.84 -7.48 9.44
C GLY A 344 7.13 -5.98 9.59
N ILE A 345 6.09 -5.15 9.72
CA ILE A 345 6.18 -3.68 9.83
C ILE A 345 5.91 -3.31 11.29
N ALA A 346 6.86 -2.62 11.94
CA ALA A 346 6.71 -2.23 13.33
C ALA A 346 5.83 -0.98 13.47
N VAL A 347 4.78 -1.10 14.29
CA VAL A 347 3.83 -0.03 14.59
C VAL A 347 3.68 0.04 16.11
N ASP A 348 4.11 1.15 16.70
CA ASP A 348 4.03 1.42 18.14
C ASP A 348 2.87 2.39 18.42
N ILE A 349 2.02 2.00 19.38
CA ILE A 349 0.85 2.76 19.86
C ILE A 349 0.89 2.96 21.38
N SER A 350 2.04 2.75 22.01
CA SER A 350 2.24 2.94 23.46
C SER A 350 2.28 4.41 23.87
N GLY A 351 2.63 5.30 22.94
CA GLY A 351 2.65 6.75 23.14
C GLY A 351 1.25 7.35 23.27
N GLU A 352 1.15 8.46 24.01
CA GLU A 352 -0.11 9.18 24.18
C GLU A 352 -0.54 9.87 22.88
N ASP A 353 -1.68 9.46 22.32
CA ASP A 353 -2.30 10.01 21.10
C ASP A 353 -1.40 10.03 19.85
N VAL A 354 -0.35 9.21 19.81
CA VAL A 354 0.59 9.13 18.70
C VAL A 354 0.80 7.68 18.26
N MET A 355 0.95 7.46 16.97
CA MET A 355 1.31 6.18 16.37
C MET A 355 2.65 6.34 15.65
N LEU A 356 3.64 5.53 16.03
CA LEU A 356 4.95 5.50 15.39
C LEU A 356 5.00 4.30 14.44
N VAL A 357 5.45 4.51 13.21
CA VAL A 357 5.57 3.46 12.19
C VAL A 357 6.99 3.45 11.66
N ARG A 358 7.71 2.36 11.91
CA ARG A 358 9.05 2.16 11.35
C ARG A 358 8.94 1.60 9.95
N GLY A 359 9.46 2.34 8.98
CA GLY A 359 9.44 1.92 7.59
C GLY A 359 10.40 0.75 7.31
N GLY A 360 10.10 0.00 6.26
CA GLY A 360 10.70 -1.29 5.97
C GLY A 360 9.85 -2.46 6.50
N SER A 361 10.23 -3.67 6.11
CA SER A 361 9.60 -4.90 6.57
C SER A 361 10.62 -6.04 6.71
N ALA A 362 10.51 -6.81 7.79
CA ALA A 362 11.28 -8.03 8.02
C ALA A 362 10.50 -9.31 7.66
N VAL A 363 9.42 -9.19 6.88
CA VAL A 363 8.51 -10.30 6.61
C VAL A 363 9.17 -11.44 5.83
N ARG A 364 8.85 -12.68 6.22
CA ARG A 364 9.29 -13.92 5.54
C ARG A 364 8.15 -14.94 5.54
N GLY A 365 8.09 -15.76 4.49
CA GLY A 365 7.10 -16.83 4.36
C GLY A 365 5.69 -16.34 4.07
N ASP A 366 4.72 -17.25 4.23
CA ASP A 366 3.31 -16.97 3.97
C ASP A 366 2.69 -16.15 5.11
N VAL A 367 2.12 -14.99 4.77
CA VAL A 367 1.45 -14.11 5.73
C VAL A 367 -0.03 -13.98 5.41
N GLU A 368 -0.84 -14.18 6.45
CA GLU A 368 -2.28 -13.95 6.42
C GLU A 368 -2.64 -12.80 7.38
N VAL A 369 -3.31 -11.78 6.84
CA VAL A 369 -3.85 -10.65 7.59
C VAL A 369 -5.38 -10.65 7.53
N ASP A 370 -6.00 -9.96 8.46
CA ASP A 370 -7.45 -9.85 8.55
C ASP A 370 -7.89 -8.39 8.47
N SER A 371 -8.91 -8.08 7.69
CA SER A 371 -9.48 -6.73 7.62
C SER A 371 -10.33 -6.36 8.84
N HIS A 372 -10.71 -7.33 9.68
CA HIS A 372 -11.61 -7.14 10.83
C HIS A 372 -12.94 -6.49 10.44
N ASN A 373 -13.45 -6.78 9.24
CA ASN A 373 -14.62 -6.12 8.63
C ASN A 373 -14.47 -4.59 8.47
N ASP A 374 -13.25 -4.06 8.54
CA ASP A 374 -12.94 -2.66 8.27
C ASP A 374 -12.33 -2.54 6.87
N HIS A 375 -13.11 -1.91 5.98
CA HIS A 375 -12.71 -1.68 4.60
C HIS A 375 -11.38 -0.92 4.46
N ARG A 376 -11.07 -0.01 5.39
CA ARG A 376 -9.82 0.78 5.30
C ARG A 376 -8.60 -0.04 5.66
N ILE A 377 -8.74 -1.00 6.58
CA ILE A 377 -7.69 -1.97 6.89
C ILE A 377 -7.44 -2.86 5.68
N ALA A 378 -8.50 -3.39 5.04
CA ALA A 378 -8.37 -4.20 3.83
C ALA A 378 -7.62 -3.47 2.70
N MET A 379 -7.94 -2.20 2.46
CA MET A 379 -7.27 -1.41 1.41
C MET A 379 -5.82 -1.08 1.77
N ALA A 380 -5.55 -0.71 3.03
CA ALA A 380 -4.21 -0.35 3.47
C ALA A 380 -3.24 -1.53 3.45
N THR A 381 -3.66 -2.71 3.92
CA THR A 381 -2.82 -3.92 3.87
C THR A 381 -2.60 -4.39 2.44
N ALA A 382 -3.59 -4.25 1.55
CA ALA A 382 -3.41 -4.53 0.12
C ALA A 382 -2.36 -3.61 -0.52
N VAL A 383 -2.42 -2.31 -0.24
CA VAL A 383 -1.44 -1.36 -0.78
C VAL A 383 -0.04 -1.62 -0.22
N ALA A 384 0.08 -1.82 1.11
CA ALA A 384 1.36 -2.16 1.72
C ALA A 384 1.97 -3.47 1.15
N ALA A 385 1.14 -4.47 0.83
CA ALA A 385 1.58 -5.72 0.24
C ALA A 385 2.25 -5.58 -1.14
N LEU A 386 1.94 -4.52 -1.91
CA LEU A 386 2.53 -4.29 -3.24
C LEU A 386 4.05 -4.15 -3.23
N ILE A 387 4.65 -3.78 -2.09
CA ILE A 387 6.10 -3.58 -1.95
C ILE A 387 6.80 -4.68 -1.15
N LEU A 388 6.05 -5.66 -0.64
CA LEU A 388 6.62 -6.74 0.18
C LEU A 388 7.17 -7.88 -0.68
N PRO A 389 8.22 -8.59 -0.23
CA PRO A 389 8.81 -9.69 -0.99
C PRO A 389 7.97 -10.98 -0.96
N VAL A 390 6.87 -11.02 -0.21
CA VAL A 390 6.00 -12.19 -0.04
C VAL A 390 4.56 -11.87 -0.44
N THR A 391 3.80 -12.90 -0.81
CA THR A 391 2.37 -12.75 -1.08
C THR A 391 1.59 -12.67 0.24
N ILE A 392 0.74 -11.66 0.36
CA ILE A 392 -0.12 -11.45 1.53
C ILE A 392 -1.53 -11.93 1.22
N THR A 393 -2.09 -12.77 2.09
CA THR A 393 -3.49 -13.19 2.01
C THR A 393 -4.34 -12.35 2.95
N ILE A 394 -5.31 -11.60 2.42
CA ILE A 394 -6.21 -10.74 3.17
C ILE A 394 -7.56 -11.43 3.39
N GLN A 395 -7.93 -11.65 4.65
CA GLN A 395 -9.24 -12.17 5.05
C GLN A 395 -10.31 -11.08 5.07
N ARG A 396 -11.55 -11.51 4.81
CA ARG A 396 -12.75 -10.67 4.82
C ARG A 396 -12.65 -9.48 3.86
N ALA A 397 -11.97 -9.71 2.73
CA ALA A 397 -11.71 -8.71 1.70
C ALA A 397 -12.99 -8.05 1.12
N GLU A 398 -14.16 -8.67 1.30
CA GLU A 398 -15.47 -8.12 0.93
C GLU A 398 -15.84 -6.87 1.73
N ALA A 399 -15.14 -6.57 2.83
CA ALA A 399 -15.33 -5.39 3.65
C ALA A 399 -15.31 -4.09 2.82
N VAL A 400 -14.49 -4.03 1.75
CA VAL A 400 -14.40 -2.86 0.84
C VAL A 400 -15.75 -2.44 0.26
N GLY A 401 -16.70 -3.38 0.11
CA GLY A 401 -18.06 -3.11 -0.37
C GLY A 401 -18.84 -2.09 0.46
N LYS A 402 -18.40 -1.79 1.68
CA LYS A 402 -19.02 -0.75 2.53
C LYS A 402 -18.87 0.66 1.97
N SER A 403 -17.78 0.94 1.24
CA SER A 403 -17.51 2.29 0.73
C SER A 403 -16.91 2.32 -0.66
N TYR A 404 -16.10 1.32 -1.03
CA TYR A 404 -15.44 1.24 -2.33
C TYR A 404 -15.53 -0.19 -2.91
N PRO A 405 -16.71 -0.62 -3.38
CA PRO A 405 -16.89 -1.98 -3.93
C PRO A 405 -15.93 -2.34 -5.06
N GLN A 406 -15.55 -1.37 -5.89
CA GLN A 406 -14.66 -1.56 -7.04
C GLN A 406 -13.17 -1.54 -6.69
N PHE A 407 -12.80 -1.40 -5.40
CA PHE A 407 -11.40 -1.23 -5.01
C PHE A 407 -10.48 -2.32 -5.58
N TRP A 408 -10.92 -3.59 -5.52
CA TRP A 408 -10.12 -4.71 -6.04
C TRP A 408 -9.96 -4.66 -7.55
N ASP A 409 -11.02 -4.29 -8.28
CA ASP A 409 -10.97 -4.17 -9.74
C ASP A 409 -10.06 -3.00 -10.16
N ASP A 410 -10.15 -1.87 -9.46
CA ASP A 410 -9.31 -0.70 -9.70
C ASP A 410 -7.84 -0.97 -9.36
N LEU A 411 -7.55 -1.69 -8.27
CA LEU A 411 -6.20 -2.10 -7.93
C LEU A 411 -5.63 -3.09 -8.96
N ASP A 412 -6.42 -4.08 -9.38
CA ASP A 412 -6.01 -5.04 -10.43
C ASP A 412 -5.79 -4.33 -11.78
N LEU A 413 -6.57 -3.30 -12.10
CA LEU A 413 -6.41 -2.46 -13.31
C LEU A 413 -5.13 -1.64 -13.27
N LEU A 414 -4.77 -1.10 -12.10
CA LEU A 414 -3.53 -0.35 -11.91
C LEU A 414 -2.30 -1.24 -11.85
N THR A 415 -2.46 -2.50 -11.50
CA THR A 415 -1.33 -3.43 -11.39
C THR A 415 -0.76 -3.70 -12.77
N ILE A 416 0.51 -3.33 -12.97
CA ILE A 416 1.22 -3.65 -14.20
C ILE A 416 1.49 -5.14 -14.16
N LYS A 417 0.73 -5.90 -14.97
CA LYS A 417 1.01 -7.32 -15.17
C LYS A 417 2.36 -7.41 -15.86
N ASN A 418 3.38 -7.78 -15.09
CA ASN A 418 4.72 -7.99 -15.60
C ASN A 418 4.63 -8.97 -16.78
N SER A 419 5.11 -8.54 -17.95
CA SER A 419 5.28 -9.42 -19.11
C SER A 419 6.13 -10.66 -18.77
N THR A 420 6.89 -10.60 -17.68
CA THR A 420 7.69 -11.66 -17.06
C THR A 420 6.89 -12.93 -16.78
N GLU A 421 5.66 -12.87 -16.24
CA GLU A 421 4.86 -14.08 -16.01
C GLU A 421 4.41 -14.75 -17.33
N MET A 422 4.10 -13.93 -18.35
CA MET A 422 3.79 -14.45 -19.69
C MET A 422 5.04 -14.95 -20.42
N LYS A 423 6.19 -14.29 -20.24
CA LYS A 423 7.48 -14.69 -20.82
C LYS A 423 7.98 -15.99 -20.20
N ASN A 424 7.99 -16.11 -18.87
CA ASN A 424 8.39 -17.33 -18.17
C ASN A 424 7.52 -18.51 -18.58
N ARG A 425 6.20 -18.30 -18.64
CA ARG A 425 5.26 -19.31 -19.12
C ARG A 425 5.50 -19.68 -20.59
N SER A 426 5.78 -18.71 -21.45
CA SER A 426 6.12 -18.96 -22.85
C SER A 426 7.46 -19.71 -23.00
N SER A 427 8.48 -19.36 -22.20
CA SER A 427 9.80 -20.00 -22.23
C SER A 427 9.73 -21.43 -21.73
N LEU A 428 8.96 -21.69 -20.65
CA LEU A 428 8.62 -23.04 -20.19
C LEU A 428 7.87 -23.85 -21.25
N GLU A 429 6.82 -23.29 -21.85
CA GLU A 429 6.02 -23.98 -22.87
C GLU A 429 6.87 -24.39 -24.09
N VAL A 430 7.84 -23.54 -24.49
CA VAL A 430 8.80 -23.84 -25.56
C VAL A 430 9.77 -24.96 -25.15
N ILE A 431 10.36 -24.86 -23.94
CA ILE A 431 11.28 -25.88 -23.42
C ILE A 431 10.58 -27.24 -23.34
N THR A 432 9.40 -27.30 -22.70
CA THR A 432 8.63 -28.54 -22.55
C THR A 432 8.22 -29.11 -23.91
N SER A 433 7.79 -28.28 -24.87
CA SER A 433 7.41 -28.77 -26.20
C SER A 433 8.58 -29.38 -26.98
N ILE A 434 9.78 -28.81 -26.87
CA ILE A 434 10.99 -29.35 -27.53
C ILE A 434 11.41 -30.65 -26.84
N MET A 435 11.36 -30.70 -25.51
CA MET A 435 11.71 -31.88 -24.73
C MET A 435 10.76 -33.06 -24.99
N ASP A 436 9.46 -32.80 -25.09
CA ASP A 436 8.46 -33.81 -25.46
C ASP A 436 8.74 -34.40 -26.85
N SER A 437 9.16 -33.56 -27.81
CA SER A 437 9.57 -34.00 -29.15
C SER A 437 10.79 -34.92 -29.10
N TRP A 438 11.79 -34.58 -28.27
CA TRP A 438 12.98 -35.42 -28.09
C TRP A 438 12.65 -36.76 -27.42
N GLN A 439 11.80 -36.78 -26.39
CA GLN A 439 11.36 -38.01 -25.72
C GLN A 439 10.58 -38.95 -26.64
N GLN A 440 9.90 -38.42 -27.66
CA GLN A 440 9.15 -39.20 -28.65
C GLN A 440 10.02 -39.75 -29.79
N GLY A 441 11.36 -39.64 -29.68
CA GLY A 441 12.31 -40.15 -30.67
C GLY A 441 12.62 -39.18 -31.80
N GLY A 442 12.35 -37.89 -31.61
CA GLY A 442 12.78 -36.82 -32.50
C GLY A 442 14.30 -36.74 -32.63
N THR A 443 14.79 -36.25 -33.77
CA THR A 443 16.23 -36.01 -33.97
C THR A 443 16.60 -34.68 -33.33
N VAL A 444 17.47 -34.70 -32.31
CA VAL A 444 17.91 -33.48 -31.63
C VAL A 444 18.79 -32.66 -32.57
N THR A 445 18.29 -31.52 -33.03
CA THR A 445 19.08 -30.60 -33.87
C THR A 445 19.92 -29.65 -33.00
N GLN A 446 20.99 -29.08 -33.55
CA GLN A 446 21.78 -28.07 -32.84
C GLN A 446 20.95 -26.82 -32.53
N ILE A 447 20.08 -26.42 -33.46
CA ILE A 447 19.19 -25.26 -33.32
C ILE A 447 18.24 -25.41 -32.12
N GLU A 448 17.63 -26.59 -31.93
CA GLU A 448 16.75 -26.83 -30.78
C GLU A 448 17.50 -26.78 -29.45
N LYS A 449 18.77 -27.21 -29.41
CA LYS A 449 19.60 -27.10 -28.20
C LYS A 449 19.89 -25.65 -27.85
N ASP A 450 20.27 -24.86 -28.85
CA ASP A 450 20.58 -23.45 -28.68
C ASP A 450 19.34 -22.68 -28.17
N ILE A 451 18.15 -23.01 -28.69
CA ILE A 451 16.86 -22.45 -28.23
C ILE A 451 16.58 -22.82 -26.76
N VAL A 452 16.76 -24.08 -26.36
CA VAL A 452 16.52 -24.50 -24.96
C VAL A 452 17.49 -23.79 -24.00
N LEU A 453 18.76 -23.68 -24.38
CA LEU A 453 19.78 -22.96 -23.60
C LEU A 453 19.46 -21.46 -23.48
N GLU A 454 19.06 -20.83 -24.57
CA GLU A 454 18.63 -19.43 -24.59
C GLU A 454 17.42 -19.21 -23.67
N LYS A 455 16.40 -20.07 -23.74
CA LYS A 455 15.21 -19.96 -22.88
C LYS A 455 15.49 -20.23 -21.40
N LEU A 456 16.42 -21.13 -21.07
CA LEU A 456 16.88 -21.33 -19.69
C LEU A 456 17.65 -20.12 -19.16
N ARG A 457 18.47 -19.47 -20.00
CA ARG A 457 19.17 -18.23 -19.66
C ARG A 457 18.20 -17.06 -19.45
N GLU A 458 17.18 -16.93 -20.31
CA GLU A 458 16.10 -15.95 -20.12
C GLU A 458 15.40 -16.13 -18.76
N LEU A 459 15.00 -17.37 -18.43
CA LEU A 459 14.38 -17.69 -17.13
C LEU A 459 15.32 -17.34 -15.95
N TYR A 460 16.61 -17.63 -16.07
CA TYR A 460 17.60 -17.39 -15.03
C TYR A 460 17.92 -15.90 -14.79
N CYS A 461 18.17 -15.14 -15.85
CA CYS A 461 18.48 -13.71 -15.76
C CYS A 461 17.34 -12.90 -15.14
N GLU A 462 16.09 -13.31 -15.40
CA GLU A 462 14.90 -12.66 -14.84
C GLU A 462 14.68 -13.01 -13.35
N VAL A 463 15.00 -14.24 -12.89
CA VAL A 463 14.92 -14.63 -11.46
C VAL A 463 15.92 -13.90 -10.57
N LEU A 464 17.14 -13.69 -11.05
CA LEU A 464 18.19 -13.01 -10.27
C LEU A 464 18.14 -11.48 -10.40
N GLY A 465 17.22 -10.92 -11.20
CA GLY A 465 17.09 -9.48 -11.38
C GLY A 465 18.31 -8.81 -12.02
N MET A 466 19.14 -9.56 -12.76
CA MET A 466 20.43 -9.11 -13.31
C MET A 466 20.32 -8.39 -14.66
N GLY A 467 19.14 -7.89 -15.03
CA GLY A 467 18.94 -7.11 -16.26
C GLY A 467 19.74 -5.80 -16.34
N LYS A 468 20.33 -5.33 -15.24
CA LYS A 468 21.20 -4.13 -15.20
C LYS A 468 22.70 -4.42 -15.24
N MET A 469 23.12 -5.68 -15.18
CA MET A 469 24.54 -6.03 -15.29
C MET A 469 24.95 -6.34 -16.73
N VAL A 470 24.02 -6.77 -17.59
CA VAL A 470 24.31 -7.06 -19.00
C VAL A 470 24.67 -5.78 -19.77
N GLU A 471 23.97 -4.65 -19.55
CA GLU A 471 24.39 -3.35 -20.13
C GLU A 471 25.76 -2.89 -19.61
N LYS A 472 26.16 -3.31 -18.41
CA LYS A 472 27.47 -2.97 -17.84
C LYS A 472 28.59 -3.88 -18.35
N VAL A 473 28.27 -5.13 -18.70
CA VAL A 473 29.21 -6.05 -19.35
C VAL A 473 29.36 -5.71 -20.84
N GLU A 474 28.29 -5.29 -21.53
CA GLU A 474 28.40 -4.76 -22.91
C GLU A 474 29.23 -3.47 -22.97
N MET A 475 29.17 -2.59 -21.94
CA MET A 475 30.09 -1.45 -21.87
C MET A 475 31.54 -1.84 -21.53
N ILE A 476 31.76 -2.92 -20.77
CA ILE A 476 33.11 -3.43 -20.48
C ILE A 476 33.70 -4.12 -21.73
N GLU A 477 32.87 -4.76 -22.56
CA GLU A 477 33.30 -5.29 -23.86
C GLU A 477 33.62 -4.17 -24.87
N GLU A 478 32.93 -3.02 -24.86
CA GLU A 478 33.31 -1.87 -25.71
C GLU A 478 34.62 -1.18 -25.24
N GLU A 479 34.91 -1.12 -23.93
CA GLU A 479 36.18 -0.59 -23.42
C GLU A 479 37.36 -1.54 -23.65
N GLU A 480 37.16 -2.86 -23.57
CA GLU A 480 38.24 -3.84 -23.82
C GLU A 480 38.51 -4.07 -25.32
N VAL A 481 37.51 -3.96 -26.20
CA VAL A 481 37.72 -4.01 -27.66
C VAL A 481 38.47 -2.77 -28.15
N GLY A 482 38.22 -1.58 -27.57
CA GLY A 482 38.99 -0.36 -27.88
C GLY A 482 40.47 -0.45 -27.49
N ILE A 483 40.79 -1.11 -26.37
CA ILE A 483 42.16 -1.32 -25.91
C ILE A 483 42.89 -2.39 -26.75
N ILE A 484 42.15 -3.35 -27.31
CA ILE A 484 42.69 -4.38 -28.21
C ILE A 484 42.93 -3.82 -29.61
N GLU A 485 42.02 -2.98 -30.15
CA GLU A 485 42.21 -2.30 -31.44
C GLU A 485 43.34 -1.25 -31.40
N GLU A 486 43.48 -0.48 -30.31
CA GLU A 486 44.63 0.44 -30.15
C GLU A 486 45.96 -0.32 -30.03
N LYS A 487 45.98 -1.47 -29.34
CA LYS A 487 47.19 -2.31 -29.23
C LYS A 487 47.50 -3.08 -30.52
N GLU A 488 46.52 -3.49 -31.32
CA GLU A 488 46.75 -4.09 -32.64
C GLU A 488 47.34 -3.06 -33.61
N VAL A 489 46.86 -1.81 -33.62
CA VAL A 489 47.45 -0.72 -34.43
C VAL A 489 48.87 -0.38 -33.95
N GLU A 490 49.13 -0.38 -32.64
CA GLU A 490 50.46 -0.11 -32.09
C GLU A 490 51.45 -1.28 -32.33
N ILE A 491 50.94 -2.52 -32.47
CA ILE A 491 51.72 -3.70 -32.83
C ILE A 491 51.95 -3.75 -34.35
N GLU A 492 50.98 -3.40 -35.19
CA GLU A 492 51.15 -3.28 -36.64
C GLU A 492 52.12 -2.15 -37.02
N GLU A 493 52.08 -0.99 -36.35
CA GLU A 493 53.08 0.08 -36.54
C GLU A 493 54.48 -0.31 -36.04
N LYS A 494 54.59 -1.17 -35.01
CA LYS A 494 55.87 -1.70 -34.53
C LYS A 494 56.43 -2.78 -35.46
N ILE A 495 55.56 -3.59 -36.08
CA ILE A 495 55.94 -4.61 -37.07
C ILE A 495 56.34 -3.94 -38.41
N GLU A 496 55.66 -2.88 -38.86
CA GLU A 496 56.08 -2.10 -40.04
C GLU A 496 57.42 -1.38 -39.83
N LYS A 497 57.75 -0.99 -38.59
CA LYS A 497 59.05 -0.39 -38.24
C LYS A 497 60.18 -1.41 -38.07
N GLU A 498 59.88 -2.70 -37.90
CA GLU A 498 60.89 -3.77 -37.83
C GLU A 498 61.23 -4.42 -39.19
N GLU A 499 60.42 -4.19 -40.24
CA GLU A 499 60.70 -4.71 -41.59
C GLU A 499 61.61 -3.82 -42.46
N GLU A 500 61.90 -2.58 -42.06
CA GLU A 500 62.90 -1.71 -42.70
C GLU A 500 64.13 -1.57 -41.80
N GLY A 501 65.01 -2.59 -41.84
CA GLY A 501 66.16 -2.66 -40.95
C GLY A 501 67.17 -1.51 -41.09
N GLU A 502 67.73 -1.05 -39.96
CA GLU A 502 69.16 -0.78 -39.79
C GLU A 502 69.54 -0.62 -38.30
N GLU A 503 70.60 -1.34 -37.94
CA GLU A 503 71.58 -1.23 -36.83
C GLU A 503 71.23 -0.55 -35.48
N ILE A 504 71.25 -1.40 -34.44
CA ILE A 504 71.93 -1.30 -33.13
C ILE A 504 72.67 0.04 -32.86
N GLU A 505 72.15 0.86 -31.92
CA GLU A 505 72.85 1.46 -30.75
C GLU A 505 71.93 2.50 -30.05
N ASP A 506 71.83 2.39 -28.71
CA ASP A 506 71.37 3.39 -27.74
C ASP A 506 69.95 4.02 -27.83
N VAL A 507 68.97 3.41 -27.14
CA VAL A 507 67.99 4.14 -26.30
C VAL A 507 67.69 3.33 -25.03
N ALA A 508 68.71 3.14 -24.21
CA ALA A 508 68.58 2.79 -22.80
C ALA A 508 69.00 4.02 -21.97
N MET A 509 68.21 5.10 -22.04
CA MET A 509 68.24 6.18 -21.06
C MET A 509 66.95 7.00 -21.16
N GLY A 510 66.20 7.00 -20.07
CA GLY A 510 65.12 7.96 -19.85
C GLY A 510 63.79 7.34 -19.47
N VAL A 511 63.73 6.56 -18.37
CA VAL A 511 62.69 6.66 -17.31
C VAL A 511 63.29 6.05 -16.03
N ILE A 512 64.16 6.79 -15.35
CA ILE A 512 64.37 6.69 -13.91
C ILE A 512 64.38 8.15 -13.46
N GLU A 513 63.32 8.59 -12.80
CA GLU A 513 63.27 9.61 -11.74
C GLU A 513 61.79 9.95 -11.47
N GLU A 514 61.45 10.06 -10.18
CA GLU A 514 60.15 10.49 -9.59
C GLU A 514 59.05 9.41 -9.37
N GLU A 515 59.35 8.43 -8.50
CA GLU A 515 58.35 7.88 -7.54
C GLU A 515 59.02 7.76 -6.15
N GLN A 516 59.25 8.92 -5.54
CA GLN A 516 59.41 9.14 -4.10
C GLN A 516 58.64 10.45 -3.81
N GLU A 517 58.00 10.54 -2.63
CA GLU A 517 57.04 11.59 -2.20
C GLU A 517 55.61 11.23 -2.69
N ASP A 518 54.63 10.81 -1.88
CA ASP A 518 54.22 11.23 -0.54
C ASP A 518 53.52 10.07 0.25
N GLU A 519 54.21 9.48 1.22
CA GLU A 519 53.64 8.76 2.38
C GLU A 519 54.01 9.56 3.65
N GLU A 520 53.52 10.81 3.76
CA GLU A 520 53.58 11.61 4.99
C GLU A 520 52.38 12.57 5.01
N GLN A 521 51.24 12.13 5.55
CA GLN A 521 50.22 13.00 6.16
C GLN A 521 49.11 12.15 6.81
N GLU A 522 49.17 12.06 8.12
CA GLU A 522 48.09 11.91 9.13
C GLU A 522 48.63 11.15 10.38
N GLU A 523 49.79 11.60 10.87
CA GLU A 523 50.09 11.61 12.30
C GLU A 523 50.02 13.08 12.74
N ASP A 524 49.50 13.31 13.95
CA ASP A 524 49.26 14.60 14.62
C ASP A 524 47.91 15.28 14.37
N GLU A 525 46.85 14.78 15.00
CA GLU A 525 45.92 15.61 15.77
C GLU A 525 45.20 14.72 16.82
N GLU A 526 45.14 15.19 18.07
CA GLU A 526 44.46 14.61 19.25
C GLU A 526 45.28 13.65 20.15
N GLN A 527 46.45 14.13 20.60
CA GLN A 527 46.86 13.97 22.00
C GLN A 527 46.64 15.31 22.72
N GLU A 528 45.63 15.38 23.60
CA GLU A 528 45.57 16.07 24.90
C GLU A 528 44.09 16.18 25.33
N GLU A 529 43.83 16.07 26.64
CA GLU A 529 42.52 16.10 27.35
C GLU A 529 41.79 14.73 27.35
N ASP A 530 41.68 13.93 28.42
CA ASP A 530 41.78 14.18 29.86
C ASP A 530 42.11 12.86 30.59
N GLU A 531 43.31 12.78 31.19
CA GLU A 531 43.47 12.09 32.47
C GLU A 531 43.17 13.13 33.56
N GLU A 532 41.94 13.18 34.07
CA GLU A 532 41.69 13.66 35.42
C GLU A 532 40.32 13.16 35.91
N GLN A 533 40.32 12.62 37.12
CA GLN A 533 39.17 12.32 37.99
C GLN A 533 38.63 10.89 37.96
N GLU A 534 39.45 9.99 38.50
CA GLU A 534 38.99 9.13 39.60
C GLU A 534 38.28 9.97 40.70
N GLU A 535 37.26 9.35 41.30
CA GLU A 535 36.65 9.69 42.60
C GLU A 535 35.76 10.94 42.69
N GLU A 536 34.45 10.73 42.55
CA GLU A 536 33.48 11.22 43.54
C GLU A 536 32.25 10.29 43.61
N GLU A 537 32.15 9.56 44.75
CA GLU A 537 30.92 9.09 45.42
C GLU A 537 30.08 7.99 44.70
N GLY A 538 29.92 6.75 45.18
CA GLY A 538 29.86 6.24 46.55
C GLY A 538 28.42 6.26 47.08
N GLN A 539 27.84 5.07 47.36
CA GLN A 539 26.52 4.73 47.98
C GLN A 539 25.49 4.18 46.96
N GLU A 540 24.84 3.03 47.10
CA GLU A 540 24.58 2.10 48.20
C GLU A 540 24.31 0.69 47.63
N GLU A 541 24.68 -0.33 48.41
CA GLU A 541 24.38 -1.76 48.24
C GLU A 541 22.88 -2.09 48.34
N GLU A 542 22.56 -3.37 48.14
CA GLU A 542 21.31 -4.14 48.39
C GLU A 542 20.64 -4.60 47.07
N GLU A 543 20.44 -5.89 46.76
CA GLU A 543 20.32 -7.11 47.56
C GLU A 543 20.34 -8.36 46.64
N GLY A 544 20.84 -9.51 47.14
CA GLY A 544 20.38 -10.87 46.76
C GLY A 544 21.41 -11.73 46.00
N GLN A 545 22.37 -12.37 46.68
CA GLN A 545 22.33 -13.78 47.19
C GLN A 545 22.49 -14.83 46.06
N GLU A 546 23.63 -15.55 45.98
CA GLU A 546 23.92 -16.82 46.70
C GLU A 546 22.88 -17.90 46.30
N GLU A 547 23.16 -19.05 45.68
CA GLU A 547 24.26 -20.04 45.64
C GLU A 547 24.16 -20.74 44.25
N ASP A 548 25.21 -21.21 43.58
CA ASP A 548 25.94 -22.43 43.91
C ASP A 548 27.36 -22.36 43.32
N GLU A 549 28.35 -22.39 44.22
CA GLU A 549 29.72 -22.80 43.94
C GLU A 549 29.79 -24.34 43.81
N GLU A 550 30.86 -24.79 43.14
CA GLU A 550 31.39 -26.15 43.10
C GLU A 550 30.77 -27.12 42.08
N GLN A 551 31.06 -26.88 40.81
CA GLN A 551 31.63 -27.94 39.96
C GLN A 551 32.82 -27.39 39.16
N GLU A 552 33.99 -27.95 39.49
CA GLU A 552 35.03 -28.36 38.54
C GLU A 552 35.82 -27.19 37.93
N GLU A 553 36.91 -26.69 38.50
CA GLU A 553 38.25 -27.35 38.59
C GLU A 553 38.69 -28.19 37.36
N ASP A 554 37.99 -28.16 36.21
CA ASP A 554 38.34 -28.90 34.99
C ASP A 554 38.38 -28.06 33.68
N GLU A 555 38.34 -26.72 33.73
CA GLU A 555 38.35 -25.89 32.49
C GLU A 555 39.72 -25.32 32.07
N GLU A 556 40.82 -25.65 32.76
CA GLU A 556 42.20 -25.29 32.32
C GLU A 556 43.01 -26.48 31.77
N GLN A 557 42.36 -27.61 31.45
CA GLN A 557 43.02 -28.78 30.82
C GLN A 557 42.35 -29.30 29.53
N GLU A 558 41.28 -28.68 29.02
CA GLU A 558 40.64 -29.09 27.75
C GLU A 558 40.98 -28.21 26.53
N GLU A 559 41.73 -27.10 26.68
CA GLU A 559 42.14 -26.27 25.52
C GLU A 559 43.51 -26.64 24.92
N ASP A 560 44.31 -27.48 25.58
CA ASP A 560 45.65 -27.89 25.11
C ASP A 560 45.69 -29.28 24.41
N GLU A 561 44.62 -30.07 24.41
CA GLU A 561 44.56 -31.37 23.69
C GLU A 561 43.88 -31.30 22.29
N GLU A 562 43.08 -30.26 21.98
CA GLU A 562 42.49 -30.10 20.64
C GLU A 562 43.44 -29.40 19.62
N GLN A 563 44.54 -28.80 20.09
CA GLN A 563 45.51 -28.11 19.23
C GLN A 563 46.64 -29.04 18.71
N GLU A 564 46.91 -30.17 19.37
CA GLU A 564 47.88 -31.19 18.91
C GLU A 564 47.29 -32.22 17.91
N GLU A 565 45.96 -32.44 17.85
CA GLU A 565 45.34 -33.33 16.84
C GLU A 565 45.18 -32.67 15.45
N LEU A 566 45.26 -31.34 15.35
CA LEU A 566 45.11 -30.60 14.09
C LEU A 566 46.44 -30.35 13.35
N GLU A 567 47.58 -30.32 14.05
CA GLU A 567 48.90 -30.19 13.42
C GLU A 567 49.46 -31.51 12.87
N GLU A 568 49.00 -32.67 13.35
CA GLU A 568 49.39 -33.97 12.79
C GLU A 568 48.61 -34.37 11.52
N LEU A 569 47.50 -33.67 11.20
CA LEU A 569 46.63 -34.01 10.07
C LEU A 569 47.00 -33.36 8.72
N PHE A 570 47.85 -32.33 8.70
CA PHE A 570 48.19 -31.56 7.49
C PHE A 570 49.63 -31.73 6.97
N GLY A 571 50.44 -32.56 7.63
CA GLY A 571 51.86 -32.71 7.31
C GLY A 571 52.23 -33.99 6.57
N GLN A 572 51.77 -34.22 5.32
CA GLN A 572 52.52 -35.01 4.31
C GLN A 572 51.84 -35.04 2.93
N MET A 573 52.47 -34.35 1.96
CA MET A 573 52.09 -34.37 0.54
C MET A 573 52.27 -35.76 -0.11
N ILE A 574 51.18 -36.33 -0.62
CA ILE A 574 51.22 -37.43 -1.60
C ILE A 574 51.43 -36.81 -3.01
N PRO A 575 52.40 -37.28 -3.83
CA PRO A 575 52.70 -36.69 -5.13
C PRO A 575 51.52 -36.73 -6.11
N ALA A 576 51.45 -35.72 -6.98
CA ALA A 576 50.40 -35.47 -7.97
C ALA A 576 50.09 -36.62 -8.97
N THR A 577 50.82 -37.73 -8.92
CA THR A 577 50.64 -38.91 -9.77
C THR A 577 49.73 -39.99 -9.18
N GLN A 578 49.27 -39.91 -7.92
CA GLN A 578 48.24 -40.82 -7.37
C GLN A 578 46.80 -40.26 -7.42
N LYS A 579 46.62 -38.95 -7.63
CA LYS A 579 45.28 -38.33 -7.84
C LYS A 579 44.58 -38.87 -9.10
N ALA A 580 45.32 -39.21 -10.15
CA ALA A 580 44.75 -39.73 -11.39
C ALA A 580 44.20 -41.17 -11.28
N GLN A 581 44.62 -41.94 -10.25
CA GLN A 581 44.19 -43.33 -10.08
C GLN A 581 43.01 -43.47 -9.11
N TYR A 582 42.92 -42.61 -8.08
CA TYR A 582 41.76 -42.53 -7.18
C TYR A 582 40.54 -41.92 -7.88
N ILE A 583 40.75 -40.88 -8.71
CA ILE A 583 39.71 -40.31 -9.57
C ILE A 583 39.19 -41.34 -10.57
N ARG A 584 40.03 -42.25 -11.07
CA ARG A 584 39.62 -43.33 -11.98
C ARG A 584 38.75 -44.41 -11.31
N GLU A 585 38.86 -44.61 -10.00
CA GLU A 585 38.02 -45.58 -9.26
C GLU A 585 36.73 -44.96 -8.70
N LEU A 586 36.68 -43.63 -8.53
CA LEU A 586 35.46 -42.88 -8.19
C LEU A 586 34.40 -42.88 -9.32
N PHE A 587 34.82 -43.08 -10.58
CA PHE A 587 33.95 -43.04 -11.76
C PHE A 587 32.97 -44.21 -11.94
N LEU A 588 32.89 -45.16 -11.00
CA LEU A 588 32.06 -46.36 -11.18
C LEU A 588 30.72 -46.37 -10.42
N ASN A 589 30.37 -45.35 -9.62
CA ASN A 589 29.08 -45.34 -8.88
C ASN A 589 28.47 -43.93 -8.61
N GLU A 590 28.66 -42.94 -9.50
CA GLU A 590 28.32 -41.53 -9.23
C GLU A 590 26.85 -41.08 -9.42
N GLU A 591 25.94 -41.92 -9.92
CA GLU A 591 24.56 -41.47 -10.20
C GLU A 591 23.73 -41.10 -8.95
N GLN A 592 24.18 -41.40 -7.72
CA GLN A 592 23.40 -41.12 -6.50
C GLN A 592 24.00 -40.05 -5.58
N PHE A 593 25.29 -39.70 -5.73
CA PHE A 593 25.95 -38.78 -4.81
C PHE A 593 25.66 -37.31 -5.16
N PHE A 594 25.78 -36.94 -6.44
CA PHE A 594 25.57 -35.57 -6.89
C PHE A 594 24.11 -35.11 -6.66
N PHE A 595 23.14 -36.01 -6.88
CA PHE A 595 21.71 -35.76 -6.62
C PHE A 595 21.37 -35.58 -5.13
N ARG A 596 22.16 -36.17 -4.22
CA ARG A 596 21.94 -36.05 -2.77
C ARG A 596 22.49 -34.75 -2.20
N GLU A 597 23.57 -34.20 -2.77
CA GLU A 597 24.13 -32.94 -2.30
C GLU A 597 23.58 -31.69 -2.99
N ALA A 598 23.22 -31.76 -4.27
CA ALA A 598 22.50 -30.68 -4.94
C ALA A 598 21.09 -30.41 -4.35
N ALA A 599 20.51 -31.40 -3.64
CA ALA A 599 19.25 -31.27 -2.93
C ALA A 599 19.40 -30.72 -1.50
N LYS A 600 20.61 -30.72 -0.93
CA LYS A 600 20.88 -30.26 0.44
C LYS A 600 21.44 -28.84 0.52
N LEU A 601 22.03 -28.33 -0.56
CA LEU A 601 22.55 -26.96 -0.60
C LEU A 601 21.57 -26.05 -1.36
N GLY A 602 20.86 -25.19 -0.61
CA GLY A 602 19.95 -24.16 -1.13
C GLY A 602 20.62 -23.01 -1.87
N ASN A 603 21.77 -23.22 -2.50
CA ASN A 603 22.47 -22.29 -3.36
C ASN A 603 23.08 -23.11 -4.51
N MET A 604 22.55 -22.97 -5.73
CA MET A 604 23.21 -23.47 -6.94
C MET A 604 24.34 -22.49 -7.28
N PRO A 605 25.63 -22.84 -7.09
CA PRO A 605 26.70 -22.00 -7.58
C PRO A 605 26.88 -22.35 -9.06
N ASP A 606 26.59 -21.37 -9.90
CA ASP A 606 26.93 -21.32 -11.32
C ASP A 606 26.06 -22.16 -12.27
N LEU A 607 25.06 -21.49 -12.88
CA LEU A 607 24.25 -22.06 -13.95
C LEU A 607 25.14 -22.44 -15.15
N ASP A 608 26.23 -21.71 -15.41
CA ASP A 608 27.12 -22.05 -16.51
C ASP A 608 27.82 -23.38 -16.25
N ALA A 609 28.20 -23.69 -15.01
CA ALA A 609 28.70 -25.01 -14.65
C ALA A 609 27.65 -26.13 -14.84
N ALA A 610 26.38 -25.87 -14.51
CA ALA A 610 25.30 -26.83 -14.73
C ALA A 610 24.98 -27.03 -16.23
N LEU A 611 24.97 -25.96 -17.03
CA LEU A 611 24.74 -26.00 -18.47
C LEU A 611 25.92 -26.65 -19.21
N ILE A 612 27.16 -26.35 -18.81
CA ILE A 612 28.38 -27.01 -19.29
C ILE A 612 28.31 -28.50 -18.97
N TYR A 613 27.97 -28.88 -17.72
CA TYR A 613 27.82 -30.28 -17.33
C TYR A 613 26.73 -31.02 -18.14
N ILE A 614 25.56 -30.40 -18.37
CA ILE A 614 24.51 -30.97 -19.24
C ILE A 614 25.04 -31.17 -20.67
N SER A 615 25.78 -30.18 -21.18
CA SER A 615 26.32 -30.19 -22.54
C SER A 615 27.42 -31.23 -22.76
N GLU A 616 28.31 -31.38 -21.78
CA GLU A 616 29.52 -32.20 -21.86
C GLU A 616 29.27 -33.64 -21.39
N THR A 617 28.53 -33.84 -20.30
CA THR A 617 28.37 -35.16 -19.65
C THR A 617 27.32 -36.01 -20.34
N TYR A 618 26.18 -35.43 -20.74
CA TYR A 618 25.03 -36.21 -21.22
C TYR A 618 24.82 -36.17 -22.75
N ARG A 619 25.62 -35.37 -23.47
CA ARG A 619 25.59 -35.23 -24.94
C ARG A 619 24.15 -35.12 -25.50
N TRP A 620 23.24 -34.38 -24.86
CA TRP A 620 21.88 -34.08 -25.35
C TRP A 620 21.23 -35.21 -26.16
N LYS A 621 21.25 -36.42 -25.62
CA LYS A 621 20.77 -37.59 -26.36
C LYS A 621 19.28 -37.79 -26.10
N PRO A 622 18.45 -37.95 -27.14
CA PRO A 622 17.00 -38.10 -26.98
C PRO A 622 16.59 -39.37 -26.21
N ASP A 623 17.47 -40.37 -26.11
CA ASP A 623 17.27 -41.61 -25.34
C ASP A 623 17.73 -41.53 -23.88
N ASN A 624 18.34 -40.41 -23.43
CA ASN A 624 18.77 -40.24 -22.05
C ASN A 624 17.72 -39.53 -21.20
N LYS A 625 16.80 -40.32 -20.64
CA LYS A 625 15.68 -39.83 -19.82
C LYS A 625 16.13 -39.01 -18.60
N ALA A 626 17.22 -39.38 -17.93
CA ALA A 626 17.68 -38.69 -16.73
C ALA A 626 18.13 -37.25 -17.02
N ALA A 627 18.77 -37.02 -18.18
CA ALA A 627 19.17 -35.68 -18.61
C ALA A 627 17.96 -34.80 -18.96
N LEU A 628 16.93 -35.39 -19.59
CA LEU A 628 15.68 -34.69 -19.91
C LEU A 628 14.92 -34.35 -18.63
N ASP A 629 14.71 -35.31 -17.72
CA ASP A 629 14.02 -35.06 -16.44
C ASP A 629 14.74 -33.98 -15.60
N PHE A 630 16.08 -33.89 -15.68
CA PHE A 630 16.87 -32.86 -14.99
C PHE A 630 16.68 -31.46 -15.60
N ILE A 631 16.67 -31.32 -16.92
CA ILE A 631 16.44 -30.03 -17.60
C ILE A 631 15.03 -29.51 -17.28
N GLU A 632 14.04 -30.39 -17.26
CA GLU A 632 12.66 -30.02 -16.93
C GLU A 632 12.54 -29.57 -15.48
N LEU A 633 13.18 -30.30 -14.55
CA LEU A 633 13.23 -29.93 -13.15
C LEU A 633 13.96 -28.60 -12.93
N LEU A 634 15.05 -28.35 -13.66
CA LEU A 634 15.79 -27.09 -13.61
C LEU A 634 14.91 -25.93 -14.11
N ALA A 635 14.23 -26.09 -15.25
CA ALA A 635 13.31 -25.09 -15.79
C ALA A 635 12.17 -24.78 -14.82
N GLN A 636 11.57 -25.81 -14.19
CA GLN A 636 10.51 -25.64 -13.19
C GLN A 636 10.99 -24.99 -11.89
N LYS A 637 12.25 -25.19 -11.50
CA LYS A 637 12.84 -24.53 -10.32
C LYS A 637 13.23 -23.08 -10.58
N LEU A 638 13.54 -22.73 -11.83
CA LEU A 638 13.86 -21.37 -12.28
C LEU A 638 12.60 -20.55 -12.63
N SER A 639 11.40 -21.13 -12.59
CA SER A 639 10.13 -20.44 -12.83
C SER A 639 9.34 -20.27 -11.55
#